data_AF-A0A353M1A6-F1
#
_entry.id   AF-A0A353M1A6-F1
#
_cell.length_a   1.000
_cell.length_b   1.000
_cell.length_c   1.000
_cell.angle_alpha   90.00
_cell.angle_beta   90.00
_cell.angle_gamma   90.00
#
_symmetry.space_group_name_H-M   'P 1'
#
loop_
_entity.id
_entity.type
_entity.pdbx_description
1 polymer ?
#
loop_
_entity_poly.entity_id
_entity_poly.type
_entity_poly.pdbx_seq_one_letter_code
_entity_poly.pdbx_strand_id
1 'polypeptide(L)'
;CSVIVVGPNLRMHQCGLPKEMALELFKPFVMKELVEKGIAHNIKSAKKMVDRVRPEVWDIVEEVIKEHPVLLNRAPTLHRLGIQAFEPVLVEGKAIQLHPLVCSAYNADFDGDQMAVHVPLSAEAQAEARLLMLSTNNILVPSSGRPIVTPNQDMVIGLYYLTAVREGAKGEGRYFGSIDEVTHAYNAKAISLHAMITLRLDDQEHTRLQTTAGRLFVNAILPEGMDYINHELDKKKLVSLVERLYKNIGATETARVLDEIMQLGFQFSTQSGTTVSVEDIAVPPTKHQRIRTAEEEVEQIEAQYRRGLLTPEERYQRVCTVWTKTKEIVTKEMLDNFDKFNPVYMMAISGARGNESQISQLAGMRGLVADPTGRTFEIPIKANFREGLTVLEYFISSHGTRKGLADTAIRTADSGYLTRRLVDVSQDVIVREHDCGTKKGIVVRAIKELTGDREAIIEPLWERLVGRVAAEDVVDPQTGEILVETNEMINEDLAQSIERAGIREAKIRSVLVCETRHGVCVRCYGRNLANGTLVDVGEAVGIVAAQSIGEPGTQLTMRTFHTGGVAGDDITAGLPRVEELFEARKPKGQAIITEIPGTISVVETKGVRKATVKGPEGEVSYTIPYGARLRVREGNELAAGDRITEGSVNPHDILAVQGVLAVQEYLVQEVQEVYRSQGVNINDKHIEVIVRQMLRKFKIEDSGDTLMLPGSLVDVFDLAEANRQVEEEGGVPAEAKPILLGITKASLATESFLSAASFQETTRVLTEASIKGRLDRLLGLKENVIIGKLIPAGTGLARYRNVVIDVEGQEEAENEEAAEAQVELVST
;
A
#
# COMPACT_ATOMS: atom_id res chain seq x y z
N CYS A 1 -3.51 15.08 23.80
CA CYS A 1 -2.47 14.12 23.40
C CYS A 1 -2.01 13.38 24.64
N SER A 2 -1.88 12.06 24.59
CA SER A 2 -1.26 11.27 25.67
C SER A 2 -0.57 10.04 25.09
N VAL A 3 0.26 9.40 25.91
CA VAL A 3 0.94 8.14 25.60
C VAL A 3 -0.10 7.03 25.42
N ILE A 4 0.16 6.14 24.47
CA ILE A 4 -0.68 4.96 24.24
C ILE A 4 -0.16 3.74 24.99
N VAL A 5 -1.08 2.91 25.46
CA VAL A 5 -0.82 1.60 26.06
C VAL A 5 -1.74 0.55 25.44
N VAL A 6 -1.39 -0.71 25.56
CA VAL A 6 -2.17 -1.81 24.99
C VAL A 6 -3.48 -2.03 25.77
N GLY A 7 -4.60 -2.13 25.06
CA GLY A 7 -5.92 -2.48 25.62
C GLY A 7 -6.47 -3.77 25.01
N PRO A 8 -6.01 -4.96 25.46
CA PRO A 8 -6.35 -6.24 24.82
C PRO A 8 -7.80 -6.70 25.02
N ASN A 9 -8.50 -6.14 26.01
CA ASN A 9 -9.90 -6.47 26.31
C ASN A 9 -10.90 -5.54 25.58
N LEU A 10 -10.40 -4.51 24.90
CA LEU A 10 -11.24 -3.62 24.11
C LEU A 10 -11.73 -4.35 22.86
N ARG A 11 -12.91 -3.97 22.38
CA ARG A 11 -13.36 -4.36 21.04
C ARG A 11 -12.68 -3.50 19.97
N MET A 12 -12.64 -3.96 18.72
CA MET A 12 -11.95 -3.24 17.65
C MET A 12 -12.43 -1.79 17.45
N HIS A 13 -13.71 -1.49 17.68
CA HIS A 13 -14.29 -0.13 17.58
C HIS A 13 -14.08 0.74 18.82
N GLN A 14 -13.52 0.21 19.92
CA GLN A 14 -13.40 0.91 21.19
C GLN A 14 -11.97 1.43 21.43
N CYS A 15 -11.86 2.55 22.14
CA CYS A 15 -10.60 3.03 22.70
C CYS A 15 -10.77 3.39 24.17
N GLY A 16 -9.72 3.21 24.99
CA GLY A 16 -9.77 3.62 26.39
C GLY A 16 -9.32 5.06 26.56
N LEU A 17 -10.20 5.94 27.02
CA LEU A 17 -9.87 7.33 27.34
C LEU A 17 -9.69 7.54 28.86
N PRO A 18 -8.59 8.18 29.28
CA PRO A 18 -8.40 8.61 30.66
C PRO A 18 -9.55 9.47 31.17
N LYS A 19 -10.05 9.18 32.38
CA LYS A 19 -11.14 9.94 33.02
C LYS A 19 -10.91 11.45 33.06
N GLU A 20 -9.72 11.89 33.47
CA GLU A 20 -9.36 13.33 33.52
C GLU A 20 -9.40 13.98 32.12
N MET A 21 -8.95 13.24 31.10
CA MET A 21 -8.94 13.73 29.72
C MET A 21 -10.36 13.82 29.15
N ALA A 22 -11.18 12.79 29.36
CA ALA A 22 -12.57 12.77 28.92
C ALA A 22 -13.36 13.92 29.55
N LEU A 23 -13.18 14.17 30.84
CA LEU A 23 -13.87 15.27 31.54
C LEU A 23 -13.58 16.64 30.92
N GLU A 24 -12.33 16.92 30.57
CA GLU A 24 -11.95 18.21 29.96
C GLU A 24 -12.39 18.30 28.49
N LEU A 25 -12.32 17.21 27.72
CA LEU A 25 -12.77 17.19 26.32
C LEU A 25 -14.29 17.38 26.19
N PHE A 26 -15.06 16.72 27.05
CA PHE A 26 -16.52 16.72 27.02
C PHE A 26 -17.17 17.75 27.95
N LYS A 27 -16.36 18.65 28.52
CA LYS A 27 -16.77 19.63 29.52
C LYS A 27 -18.06 20.41 29.19
N PRO A 28 -18.25 20.94 27.96
CA PRO A 28 -19.49 21.66 27.63
C PRO A 28 -20.73 20.76 27.66
N PHE A 29 -20.62 19.52 27.17
CA PHE A 29 -21.71 18.55 27.13
C PHE A 29 -22.08 18.06 28.53
N VAL A 30 -21.08 17.75 29.35
CA VAL A 30 -21.28 17.38 30.77
C VAL A 30 -21.97 18.52 31.53
N MET A 31 -21.57 19.78 31.29
CA MET A 31 -22.21 20.92 31.93
C MET A 31 -23.67 21.12 31.49
N LYS A 32 -24.01 20.82 30.23
CA LYS A 32 -25.38 20.86 29.71
C LYS A 32 -26.25 19.79 30.38
N GLU A 33 -25.79 18.54 30.38
CA GLU A 33 -26.50 17.41 31.00
C GLU A 33 -26.72 17.59 32.52
N LEU A 34 -25.71 18.12 33.23
CA LEU A 34 -25.85 18.41 34.66
C LEU A 34 -26.98 19.41 34.97
N VAL A 35 -27.23 20.36 34.06
CA VAL A 35 -28.31 21.35 34.20
C VAL A 35 -29.65 20.75 33.79
N GLU A 36 -29.69 20.02 32.67
CA GLU A 36 -30.91 19.37 32.17
C GLU A 36 -31.47 18.33 33.15
N LYS A 37 -30.59 17.61 33.85
CA LYS A 37 -30.99 16.63 34.90
C LYS A 37 -31.27 17.26 36.27
N GLY A 38 -31.14 18.58 36.41
CA GLY A 38 -31.41 19.28 37.67
C GLY A 38 -30.38 19.07 38.79
N ILE A 39 -29.26 18.38 38.52
CA ILE A 39 -28.16 18.19 39.47
C ILE A 39 -27.49 19.54 39.77
N ALA A 40 -27.38 20.40 38.75
CA ALA A 40 -26.91 21.77 38.88
C ALA A 40 -28.01 22.78 38.51
N HIS A 41 -28.23 23.78 39.38
CA HIS A 41 -29.25 24.81 39.13
C HIS A 41 -28.96 25.75 37.95
N ASN A 42 -27.68 25.91 37.57
CA ASN A 42 -27.27 26.76 36.45
C ASN A 42 -25.86 26.37 35.96
N ILE A 43 -25.48 26.87 34.78
CA ILE A 43 -24.19 26.63 34.13
C ILE A 43 -23.00 27.00 35.04
N LYS A 44 -23.11 28.06 35.86
CA LYS A 44 -22.03 28.45 36.79
C LYS A 44 -21.85 27.42 37.91
N SER A 45 -22.95 26.87 38.43
CA SER A 45 -22.95 25.79 39.40
C SER A 45 -22.39 24.50 38.78
N ALA A 46 -22.84 24.14 37.58
CA ALA A 46 -22.35 22.98 36.84
C ALA A 46 -20.83 23.08 36.60
N LYS A 47 -20.34 24.24 36.15
CA LYS A 47 -18.91 24.50 36.00
C LYS A 47 -18.13 24.28 37.31
N LYS A 48 -18.66 24.78 38.43
CA LYS A 48 -18.03 24.62 39.75
C LYS A 48 -18.04 23.16 40.23
N MET A 49 -19.04 22.37 39.86
CA MET A 49 -19.09 20.93 40.16
C MET A 49 -18.05 20.16 39.35
N VAL A 50 -17.94 20.46 38.05
CA VAL A 50 -16.95 19.87 37.14
C VAL A 50 -15.53 20.25 37.56
N ASP A 51 -15.23 21.53 37.80
CA ASP A 51 -13.90 22.00 38.20
C ASP A 51 -13.46 21.45 39.57
N ARG A 52 -14.41 21.06 40.43
CA ARG A 52 -14.14 20.41 41.72
C ARG A 52 -14.14 18.89 41.65
N VAL A 53 -14.39 18.32 40.47
CA VAL A 53 -14.40 16.88 40.20
C VAL A 53 -15.25 16.14 41.23
N ARG A 54 -16.50 16.60 41.41
CA ARG A 54 -17.41 15.92 42.34
C ARG A 54 -17.78 14.53 41.83
N PRO A 55 -18.04 13.54 42.71
CA PRO A 55 -18.36 12.18 42.30
C PRO A 55 -19.54 12.06 41.33
N GLU A 56 -20.58 12.89 41.49
CA GLU A 56 -21.79 12.87 40.66
C GLU A 56 -21.51 13.24 39.19
N VAL A 57 -20.36 13.84 38.90
CA VAL A 57 -19.96 14.22 37.53
C VAL A 57 -19.56 12.98 36.72
N TRP A 58 -19.02 11.93 37.35
CA TRP A 58 -18.50 10.77 36.63
C TRP A 58 -19.60 9.96 35.95
N ASP A 59 -20.74 9.80 36.61
CA ASP A 59 -21.90 9.11 36.04
C ASP A 59 -22.41 9.84 34.78
N ILE A 60 -22.41 11.18 34.81
CA ILE A 60 -22.78 12.01 33.66
C ILE A 60 -21.75 11.94 32.54
N VAL A 61 -20.46 11.89 32.87
CA VAL A 61 -19.41 11.74 31.85
C VAL A 61 -19.60 10.42 31.10
N GLU A 62 -19.85 9.32 31.80
CA GLU A 62 -20.05 8.00 31.17
C GLU A 62 -21.26 7.97 30.24
N GLU A 63 -22.32 8.69 30.58
CA GLU A 63 -23.50 8.82 29.73
C GLU A 63 -23.26 9.72 28.51
N VAL A 64 -22.58 10.85 28.69
CA VAL A 64 -22.27 11.81 27.60
C VAL A 64 -21.34 11.20 26.55
N ILE A 65 -20.37 10.39 26.97
CA ILE A 65 -19.43 9.76 26.04
C ILE A 65 -20.04 8.56 25.30
N LYS A 66 -21.12 7.98 25.86
CA LYS A 66 -21.76 6.82 25.27
C LYS A 66 -22.25 7.20 23.88
N GLU A 67 -21.92 6.39 22.89
CA GLU A 67 -22.29 6.63 21.49
C GLU A 67 -21.70 7.92 20.87
N HIS A 68 -20.78 8.60 21.54
CA HIS A 68 -20.13 9.78 21.01
C HIS A 68 -18.71 9.45 20.50
N PRO A 69 -18.50 9.25 19.18
CA PRO A 69 -17.21 8.82 18.67
C PRO A 69 -16.13 9.88 18.89
N VAL A 70 -14.88 9.43 18.98
CA VAL A 70 -13.68 10.27 19.03
C VAL A 70 -12.71 9.87 17.92
N LEU A 71 -11.96 10.83 17.39
CA LEU A 71 -10.94 10.57 16.38
C LEU A 71 -9.57 10.46 17.03
N LEU A 72 -8.90 9.32 16.83
CA LEU A 72 -7.50 9.14 17.21
C LEU A 72 -6.59 9.42 16.02
N ASN A 73 -5.57 10.23 16.22
CA ASN A 73 -4.58 10.58 15.21
C ASN A 73 -3.16 10.37 15.72
N ARG A 74 -2.30 9.78 14.88
CA ARG A 74 -0.85 9.65 15.13
C ARG A 74 -0.06 10.49 14.14
N ALA A 75 0.92 11.22 14.65
CA ALA A 75 1.92 11.89 13.84
C ALA A 75 3.14 10.96 13.63
N PRO A 76 3.69 10.87 12.40
CA PRO A 76 3.24 11.48 11.15
C PRO A 76 2.08 10.71 10.49
N THR A 77 1.11 11.43 9.91
CA THR A 77 -0.01 10.83 9.16
C THR A 77 0.38 10.61 7.70
N LEU A 78 0.77 9.38 7.33
CA LEU A 78 1.23 9.05 5.97
C LEU A 78 0.08 8.72 5.01
N HIS A 79 -1.02 8.19 5.53
CA HIS A 79 -2.21 7.80 4.76
C HIS A 79 -3.47 8.00 5.59
N ARG A 80 -4.65 7.92 4.97
CA ARG A 80 -5.94 8.12 5.65
C ARG A 80 -6.17 7.26 6.92
N LEU A 81 -5.65 6.03 6.97
CA LEU A 81 -5.82 5.14 8.12
C LEU A 81 -5.05 5.58 9.38
N GLY A 82 -4.23 6.64 9.30
CA GLY A 82 -3.60 7.26 10.46
C GLY A 82 -4.55 8.13 11.28
N ILE A 83 -5.82 8.27 10.84
CA ILE A 83 -6.92 8.87 11.58
C ILE A 83 -8.12 7.93 11.49
N GLN A 84 -8.62 7.46 12.63
CA GLN A 84 -9.79 6.58 12.71
C GLN A 84 -10.69 7.01 13.87
N ALA A 85 -11.97 6.69 13.75
CA ALA A 85 -12.95 6.91 14.79
C ALA A 85 -13.07 5.68 15.70
N PHE A 86 -13.25 5.94 16.99
CA PHE A 86 -13.48 4.94 18.03
C PHE A 86 -14.55 5.42 19.00
N GLU A 87 -15.22 4.47 19.65
CA GLU A 87 -16.07 4.74 20.80
C GLU A 87 -15.22 4.77 22.07
N PRO A 88 -15.27 5.88 22.84
CA PRO A 88 -14.47 6.01 24.05
C PRO A 88 -15.05 5.20 25.22
N VAL A 89 -14.19 4.48 25.92
CA VAL A 89 -14.48 3.78 27.18
C VAL A 89 -13.64 4.42 28.28
N LEU A 90 -14.24 4.76 29.43
CA LEU A 90 -13.48 5.36 30.53
C LEU A 90 -12.51 4.36 31.12
N VAL A 91 -11.24 4.77 31.24
CA VAL A 91 -10.19 4.00 31.90
C VAL A 91 -9.53 4.80 33.01
N GLU A 92 -9.09 4.09 34.04
CA GLU A 92 -8.27 4.67 35.09
C GLU A 92 -6.83 4.92 34.59
N GLY A 93 -6.21 5.98 35.09
CA GLY A 93 -4.85 6.39 34.71
C GLY A 93 -4.82 7.56 33.73
N LYS A 94 -3.67 7.73 33.06
CA LYS A 94 -3.39 8.89 32.18
C LYS A 94 -3.09 8.51 30.73
N ALA A 95 -2.94 7.23 30.43
CA ALA A 95 -2.59 6.73 29.10
C ALA A 95 -3.84 6.28 28.35
N ILE A 96 -3.83 6.49 27.03
CA ILE A 96 -4.90 6.04 26.13
C ILE A 96 -4.71 4.55 25.88
N GLN A 97 -5.75 3.74 26.03
CA GLN A 97 -5.70 2.33 25.64
C GLN A 97 -6.09 2.18 24.17
N LEU A 98 -5.22 1.53 23.38
CA LEU A 98 -5.44 1.28 21.96
C LEU A 98 -5.60 -0.22 21.70
N HIS A 99 -6.49 -0.55 20.76
CA HIS A 99 -6.69 -1.92 20.32
C HIS A 99 -5.45 -2.47 19.58
N PRO A 100 -4.96 -3.68 19.89
CA PRO A 100 -3.73 -4.22 19.28
C PRO A 100 -3.78 -4.36 17.75
N LEU A 101 -4.94 -4.71 17.18
CA LEU A 101 -5.06 -4.94 15.73
C LEU A 101 -4.94 -3.65 14.90
N VAL A 102 -5.23 -2.47 15.47
CA VAL A 102 -5.15 -1.20 14.74
C VAL A 102 -3.73 -0.60 14.73
N CYS A 103 -2.82 -1.13 15.55
CA CYS A 103 -1.42 -0.67 15.61
C CYS A 103 -0.73 -0.70 14.23
N SER A 104 -1.02 -1.70 13.41
CA SER A 104 -0.48 -1.80 12.04
C SER A 104 -0.97 -0.68 11.13
N ALA A 105 -2.22 -0.26 11.27
CA ALA A 105 -2.77 0.88 10.53
C ALA A 105 -2.15 2.20 10.99
N TYR A 106 -1.97 2.39 12.30
CA TYR A 106 -1.30 3.59 12.83
C TYR A 106 0.22 3.58 12.65
N ASN A 107 0.81 2.44 12.28
CA ASN A 107 2.24 2.18 12.34
C ASN A 107 2.84 2.48 13.74
N ALA A 108 2.07 2.20 14.78
CA ALA A 108 2.35 2.57 16.17
C ALA A 108 2.83 1.37 17.00
N ASP A 109 3.69 1.62 17.97
CA ASP A 109 4.12 0.70 19.00
C ASP A 109 3.93 1.29 20.41
N PHE A 110 4.25 0.53 21.44
CA PHE A 110 3.95 0.87 22.84
C PHE A 110 5.21 1.21 23.64
N ASP A 111 6.21 1.86 23.02
CA ASP A 111 7.50 2.19 23.64
C ASP A 111 7.61 3.67 24.11
N GLY A 112 6.55 4.47 23.90
CA GLY A 112 6.51 5.89 24.24
C GLY A 112 5.70 6.75 23.27
N ASP A 113 5.19 6.15 22.19
CA ASP A 113 4.32 6.78 21.21
C ASP A 113 3.11 7.50 21.83
N GLN A 114 2.71 8.59 21.19
CA GLN A 114 1.61 9.44 21.63
C GLN A 114 0.56 9.61 20.53
N MET A 115 -0.70 9.71 20.93
CA MET A 115 -1.82 9.99 20.02
C MET A 115 -2.61 11.22 20.47
N ALA A 116 -3.07 11.97 19.48
CA ALA A 116 -4.02 13.05 19.66
C ALA A 116 -5.46 12.52 19.59
N VAL A 117 -6.33 13.11 20.40
CA VAL A 117 -7.76 12.80 20.45
C VAL A 117 -8.51 14.05 20.02
N HIS A 118 -9.42 13.91 19.06
CA HIS A 118 -10.31 14.98 18.61
C HIS A 118 -11.76 14.55 18.79
N VAL A 119 -12.61 15.50 19.20
CA VAL A 119 -14.04 15.25 19.46
C VAL A 119 -14.87 15.93 18.35
N PRO A 120 -15.59 15.17 17.50
CA PRO A 120 -16.51 15.75 16.52
C PRO A 120 -17.69 16.42 17.25
N LEU A 121 -18.02 17.66 16.89
CA LEU A 121 -19.03 18.44 17.64
C LEU A 121 -20.42 18.39 17.01
N SER A 122 -20.52 18.51 15.69
CA SER A 122 -21.81 18.53 15.00
C SER A 122 -22.38 17.13 14.79
N ALA A 123 -23.70 17.02 14.64
CA ALA A 123 -24.36 15.73 14.40
C ALA A 123 -23.89 15.09 13.08
N GLU A 124 -23.65 15.91 12.05
CA GLU A 124 -23.12 15.46 10.76
C GLU A 124 -21.70 14.90 10.92
N ALA A 125 -20.84 15.58 11.68
CA ALA A 125 -19.47 15.11 11.93
C ALA A 125 -19.44 13.81 12.75
N GLN A 126 -20.36 13.64 13.71
CA GLN A 126 -20.51 12.39 14.47
C GLN A 126 -20.99 11.25 13.57
N ALA A 127 -21.95 11.52 12.68
CA ALA A 127 -22.43 10.56 11.70
C ALA A 127 -21.33 10.15 10.71
N GLU A 128 -20.56 11.10 10.18
CA GLU A 128 -19.39 10.82 9.32
C GLU A 128 -18.34 9.97 10.05
N ALA A 129 -18.03 10.32 11.29
CA ALA A 129 -17.08 9.54 12.10
C ALA A 129 -17.54 8.09 12.28
N ARG A 130 -18.83 7.88 12.60
CA ARG A 130 -19.41 6.56 12.83
C ARG A 130 -19.55 5.72 11.55
N LEU A 131 -20.00 6.33 10.44
CA LEU A 131 -20.29 5.59 9.21
C LEU A 131 -19.04 5.38 8.34
N LEU A 132 -18.15 6.38 8.27
CA LEU A 132 -17.03 6.36 7.32
C LEU A 132 -15.69 6.05 8.00
N MET A 133 -15.47 6.56 9.22
CA MET A 133 -14.14 6.54 9.85
C MET A 133 -13.98 5.48 10.94
N LEU A 134 -15.04 4.77 11.33
CA LEU A 134 -14.99 3.75 12.37
C LEU A 134 -13.94 2.69 12.04
N SER A 135 -13.15 2.28 13.02
CA SER A 135 -12.04 1.34 12.82
C SER A 135 -12.48 0.00 12.20
N THR A 136 -13.68 -0.48 12.52
CA THR A 136 -14.26 -1.74 12.00
C THR A 136 -14.51 -1.72 10.49
N ASN A 137 -14.72 -0.54 9.91
CA ASN A 137 -14.94 -0.39 8.47
C ASN A 137 -13.61 -0.39 7.70
N ASN A 138 -12.50 -0.15 8.40
CA ASN A 138 -11.19 0.10 7.82
C ASN A 138 -10.26 -1.12 7.92
N ILE A 139 -10.71 -2.25 7.35
CA ILE A 139 -9.97 -3.53 7.37
C ILE A 139 -8.96 -3.64 6.21
N LEU A 140 -9.29 -3.06 5.06
CA LEU A 140 -8.45 -3.12 3.85
C LEU A 140 -7.57 -1.88 3.71
N VAL A 141 -6.37 -2.07 3.14
CA VAL A 141 -5.49 -0.96 2.77
C VAL A 141 -5.93 -0.35 1.42
N PRO A 142 -6.12 0.98 1.33
CA PRO A 142 -6.54 1.63 0.07
C PRO A 142 -5.55 1.48 -1.10
N SER A 143 -4.29 1.14 -0.84
CA SER A 143 -3.24 1.03 -1.86
C SER A 143 -3.33 -0.24 -2.70
N SER A 144 -3.75 -1.36 -2.10
CA SER A 144 -3.76 -2.69 -2.74
C SER A 144 -5.05 -3.47 -2.54
N GLY A 145 -5.91 -3.07 -1.60
CA GLY A 145 -7.13 -3.80 -1.25
C GLY A 145 -6.88 -5.05 -0.39
N ARG A 146 -5.65 -5.26 0.09
CA ARG A 146 -5.32 -6.35 1.02
C ARG A 146 -5.66 -5.97 2.46
N PRO A 147 -5.95 -6.94 3.34
CA PRO A 147 -6.17 -6.65 4.76
C PRO A 147 -4.94 -6.04 5.43
N ILE A 148 -5.12 -4.90 6.13
CA ILE A 148 -4.08 -4.29 6.99
C ILE A 148 -4.23 -4.75 8.45
N VAL A 149 -5.45 -5.03 8.85
CA VAL A 149 -5.81 -5.48 10.20
C VAL A 149 -5.63 -6.99 10.26
N THR A 150 -4.39 -7.42 10.45
CA THR A 150 -4.05 -8.84 10.58
C THR A 150 -3.39 -9.11 11.93
N PRO A 151 -3.67 -10.26 12.56
CA PRO A 151 -2.98 -10.65 13.79
C PRO A 151 -1.46 -10.61 13.60
N ASN A 152 -0.74 -10.08 14.60
CA ASN A 152 0.70 -9.88 14.55
C ASN A 152 1.36 -10.33 15.87
N GLN A 153 2.67 -10.59 15.81
CA GLN A 153 3.50 -10.94 16.97
C GLN A 153 2.89 -12.09 17.80
N ASP A 154 2.58 -11.84 19.07
CA ASP A 154 2.11 -12.82 20.05
C ASP A 154 0.86 -13.58 19.58
N MET A 155 -0.06 -12.90 18.89
CA MET A 155 -1.26 -13.55 18.35
C MET A 155 -0.88 -14.63 17.34
N VAL A 156 0.10 -14.35 16.48
CA VAL A 156 0.59 -15.30 15.47
C VAL A 156 1.32 -16.45 16.14
N ILE A 157 2.15 -16.18 17.16
CA ILE A 157 2.85 -17.23 17.91
C ILE A 157 1.85 -18.17 18.59
N GLY A 158 0.82 -17.62 19.24
CA GLY A 158 -0.22 -18.40 19.89
C GLY A 158 -1.01 -19.28 18.93
N LEU A 159 -1.43 -18.74 17.78
CA LEU A 159 -2.16 -19.49 16.75
C LEU A 159 -1.29 -20.53 16.05
N TYR A 160 -0.01 -20.21 15.78
CA TYR A 160 0.95 -21.13 15.21
C TYR A 160 1.20 -22.30 16.18
N TYR A 161 1.46 -22.00 17.46
CA TYR A 161 1.60 -23.01 18.50
C TYR A 161 0.35 -23.89 18.58
N LEU A 162 -0.83 -23.27 18.66
CA LEU A 162 -2.11 -23.97 18.77
C LEU A 162 -2.34 -24.96 17.62
N THR A 163 -1.95 -24.60 16.39
CA THR A 163 -2.18 -25.41 15.18
C THR A 163 -1.05 -26.39 14.84
N ALA A 164 0.08 -26.30 15.54
CA ALA A 164 1.24 -27.17 15.37
C ALA A 164 0.96 -28.63 15.78
N VAL A 165 1.64 -29.56 15.11
CA VAL A 165 1.53 -31.00 15.36
C VAL A 165 2.81 -31.51 16.03
N ARG A 166 2.67 -32.41 17.00
CA ARG A 166 3.79 -33.09 17.64
C ARG A 166 3.59 -34.60 17.60
N GLU A 167 4.53 -35.29 16.96
CA GLU A 167 4.58 -36.75 16.94
C GLU A 167 4.82 -37.31 18.35
N GLY A 168 4.12 -38.38 18.73
CA GLY A 168 4.20 -39.00 20.05
C GLY A 168 3.49 -38.22 21.16
N ALA A 169 2.64 -37.26 20.83
CA ALA A 169 1.93 -36.45 21.82
C ALA A 169 0.86 -37.27 22.58
N LYS A 170 0.61 -36.89 23.83
CA LYS A 170 -0.35 -37.58 24.70
C LYS A 170 -1.75 -37.59 24.05
N GLY A 171 -2.29 -38.79 23.82
CA GLY A 171 -3.62 -38.96 23.23
C GLY A 171 -3.64 -39.11 21.71
N GLU A 172 -2.49 -39.28 21.06
CA GLU A 172 -2.38 -39.56 19.63
C GLU A 172 -3.16 -40.83 19.23
N GLY A 173 -3.84 -40.76 18.07
CA GLY A 173 -4.61 -41.86 17.49
C GLY A 173 -5.97 -42.12 18.14
N ARG A 174 -6.41 -41.27 19.07
CA ARG A 174 -7.75 -41.37 19.68
C ARG A 174 -8.85 -40.93 18.73
N TYR A 175 -10.02 -41.53 18.91
CA TYR A 175 -11.24 -41.26 18.16
C TYR A 175 -12.24 -40.51 19.03
N PHE A 176 -12.88 -39.48 18.47
CA PHE A 176 -13.88 -38.67 19.15
C PHE A 176 -15.15 -38.56 18.31
N GLY A 177 -16.30 -38.55 18.99
CA GLY A 177 -17.62 -38.48 18.38
C GLY A 177 -18.16 -37.07 18.20
N SER A 178 -17.63 -36.08 18.91
CA SER A 178 -18.04 -34.65 18.85
C SER A 178 -16.92 -33.70 19.27
N ILE A 179 -17.05 -32.42 18.93
CA ILE A 179 -16.12 -31.34 19.32
C ILE A 179 -16.14 -31.13 20.84
N ASP A 180 -17.30 -31.26 21.48
CA ASP A 180 -17.43 -31.12 22.93
C ASP A 180 -16.64 -32.20 23.67
N GLU A 181 -16.64 -33.44 23.16
CA GLU A 181 -15.89 -34.55 23.75
C GLU A 181 -14.37 -34.28 23.71
N VAL A 182 -13.86 -33.72 22.60
CA VAL A 182 -12.46 -33.29 22.49
C VAL A 182 -12.15 -32.20 23.52
N THR A 183 -13.03 -31.20 23.65
CA THR A 183 -12.86 -30.09 24.59
C THR A 183 -12.83 -30.60 26.03
N HIS A 184 -13.71 -31.53 26.38
CA HIS A 184 -13.73 -32.18 27.71
C HIS A 184 -12.46 -33.02 27.94
N ALA A 185 -12.02 -33.78 26.94
CA ALA A 185 -10.81 -34.58 27.03
C ALA A 185 -9.56 -33.71 27.19
N TYR A 186 -9.51 -32.55 26.53
CA TYR A 186 -8.45 -31.56 26.70
C TYR A 186 -8.45 -30.95 28.10
N ASN A 187 -9.62 -30.51 28.58
CA ASN A 187 -9.78 -29.95 29.92
C ASN A 187 -9.43 -30.96 31.03
N ALA A 188 -9.76 -32.24 30.81
CA ALA A 188 -9.37 -33.35 31.68
C ALA A 188 -7.88 -33.75 31.55
N LYS A 189 -7.11 -33.06 30.70
CA LYS A 189 -5.69 -33.34 30.39
C LYS A 189 -5.45 -34.76 29.86
N ALA A 190 -6.47 -35.35 29.23
CA ALA A 190 -6.41 -36.68 28.64
C ALA A 190 -5.73 -36.66 27.26
N ILE A 191 -5.81 -35.54 26.55
CA ILE A 191 -5.14 -35.28 25.26
C ILE A 191 -4.31 -33.99 25.31
N SER A 192 -3.29 -33.90 24.47
CA SER A 192 -2.51 -32.68 24.23
C SER A 192 -3.06 -31.88 23.04
N LEU A 193 -2.81 -30.57 23.00
CA LEU A 193 -3.23 -29.69 21.88
C LEU A 193 -2.70 -30.18 20.52
N HIS A 194 -1.45 -30.66 20.51
CA HIS A 194 -0.72 -31.04 19.30
C HIS A 194 -0.88 -32.52 18.93
N ALA A 195 -1.68 -33.29 19.67
CA ALA A 195 -1.89 -34.70 19.38
C ALA A 195 -2.79 -34.87 18.16
N MET A 196 -2.39 -35.76 17.25
CA MET A 196 -3.20 -36.11 16.09
C MET A 196 -4.36 -37.00 16.53
N ILE A 197 -5.58 -36.56 16.30
CA ILE A 197 -6.83 -37.22 16.68
C ILE A 197 -7.72 -37.42 15.45
N THR A 198 -8.63 -38.38 15.51
CA THR A 198 -9.64 -38.58 14.46
C THR A 198 -11.00 -38.15 15.00
N LEU A 199 -11.58 -37.11 14.40
CA LEU A 199 -12.91 -36.61 14.71
C LEU A 199 -13.91 -37.12 13.67
N ARG A 200 -15.07 -37.57 14.12
CA ARG A 200 -16.23 -37.79 13.24
C ARG A 200 -16.97 -36.46 13.07
N LEU A 201 -17.10 -35.98 11.84
CA LEU A 201 -17.95 -34.83 11.52
C LEU A 201 -19.42 -35.23 11.58
N ASP A 202 -20.29 -34.28 11.93
CA ASP A 202 -21.75 -34.48 11.98
C ASP A 202 -22.39 -34.19 10.61
N ASP A 203 -21.77 -34.71 9.56
CA ASP A 203 -22.30 -34.68 8.19
C ASP A 203 -23.10 -35.97 7.90
N GLN A 204 -23.96 -35.93 6.87
CA GLN A 204 -24.79 -37.07 6.48
C GLN A 204 -23.96 -38.32 6.13
N GLU A 205 -22.68 -38.15 5.77
CA GLU A 205 -21.74 -39.23 5.43
C GLU A 205 -20.87 -39.70 6.60
N HIS A 206 -20.96 -39.07 7.78
CA HIS A 206 -20.13 -39.35 8.97
C HIS A 206 -18.63 -39.41 8.65
N THR A 207 -18.14 -38.40 7.92
CA THR A 207 -16.76 -38.32 7.44
C THR A 207 -15.79 -38.28 8.62
N ARG A 208 -14.71 -39.05 8.52
CA ARG A 208 -13.64 -39.09 9.52
C ARG A 208 -12.54 -38.10 9.13
N LEU A 209 -12.35 -37.07 9.94
CA LEU A 209 -11.33 -36.05 9.74
C LEU A 209 -10.17 -36.27 10.71
N GLN A 210 -8.95 -36.41 10.18
CA GLN A 210 -7.75 -36.36 11.00
C GLN A 210 -7.36 -34.90 11.27
N THR A 211 -7.29 -34.51 12.53
CA THR A 211 -6.98 -33.13 12.92
C THR A 211 -6.35 -33.09 14.32
N THR A 212 -6.12 -31.89 14.86
CA THR A 212 -5.63 -31.70 16.24
C THR A 212 -6.68 -30.98 17.08
N ALA A 213 -6.60 -31.14 18.41
CA ALA A 213 -7.49 -30.41 19.32
C ALA A 213 -7.35 -28.89 19.17
N GLY A 214 -6.13 -28.39 18.94
CA GLY A 214 -5.92 -26.96 18.74
C GLY A 214 -6.53 -26.41 17.44
N ARG A 215 -6.47 -27.17 16.34
CA ARG A 215 -7.14 -26.79 15.07
C ARG A 215 -8.66 -26.74 15.24
N LEU A 216 -9.25 -27.60 16.06
CA LEU A 216 -10.69 -27.55 16.35
C LEU A 216 -11.10 -26.26 17.05
N PHE A 217 -10.30 -25.78 18.01
CA PHE A 217 -10.59 -24.52 18.71
C PHE A 217 -10.56 -23.31 17.78
N VAL A 218 -9.66 -23.30 16.80
CA VAL A 218 -9.65 -22.25 15.76
C VAL A 218 -10.91 -22.32 14.90
N ASN A 219 -11.29 -23.53 14.45
CA ASN A 219 -12.45 -23.70 13.59
C ASN A 219 -13.78 -23.42 14.30
N ALA A 220 -13.85 -23.56 15.62
CA ALA A 220 -15.05 -23.24 16.40
C ALA A 220 -15.41 -21.74 16.40
N ILE A 221 -14.45 -20.86 16.11
CA ILE A 221 -14.64 -19.39 16.03
C ILE A 221 -15.05 -18.96 14.61
N LEU A 222 -14.78 -19.80 13.61
CA LEU A 222 -15.08 -19.45 12.23
C LEU A 222 -16.60 -19.48 12.00
N PRO A 223 -17.13 -18.54 11.19
CA PRO A 223 -18.54 -18.52 10.82
C PRO A 223 -18.93 -19.76 9.98
N GLU A 224 -20.22 -20.09 10.00
CA GLU A 224 -20.77 -21.18 9.17
C GLU A 224 -20.51 -20.93 7.67
N GLY A 225 -20.17 -21.99 6.92
CA GLY A 225 -19.88 -21.92 5.49
C GLY A 225 -18.39 -21.71 5.13
N MET A 226 -17.50 -21.63 6.12
CA MET A 226 -16.05 -21.62 5.90
C MET A 226 -15.46 -23.03 5.83
N ASP A 227 -14.44 -23.21 4.98
CA ASP A 227 -13.70 -24.47 4.91
C ASP A 227 -12.95 -24.75 6.21
N TYR A 228 -12.92 -26.03 6.60
CA TYR A 228 -12.18 -26.45 7.78
C TYR A 228 -10.66 -26.24 7.60
N ILE A 229 -10.06 -25.46 8.49
CA ILE A 229 -8.62 -25.17 8.50
C ILE A 229 -7.86 -26.33 9.14
N ASN A 230 -7.20 -27.15 8.32
CA ASN A 230 -6.41 -28.31 8.77
C ASN A 230 -4.90 -28.20 8.52
N HIS A 231 -4.34 -27.01 8.65
CA HIS A 231 -2.92 -26.76 8.49
C HIS A 231 -2.41 -25.76 9.53
N GLU A 232 -1.09 -25.66 9.69
CA GLU A 232 -0.47 -24.70 10.60
C GLU A 232 -0.68 -23.27 10.12
N LEU A 233 -1.12 -22.40 11.03
CA LEU A 233 -1.41 -20.99 10.74
C LEU A 233 -0.16 -20.15 10.96
N ASP A 234 0.51 -19.81 9.85
CA ASP A 234 1.53 -18.78 9.80
C ASP A 234 0.92 -17.40 9.48
N LYS A 235 1.72 -16.34 9.58
CA LYS A 235 1.27 -14.97 9.25
C LYS A 235 0.67 -14.84 7.85
N LYS A 236 1.21 -15.52 6.84
CA LYS A 236 0.73 -15.39 5.45
C LYS A 236 -0.64 -16.02 5.29
N LYS A 237 -0.84 -17.21 5.87
CA LYS A 237 -2.12 -17.90 5.88
C LYS A 237 -3.18 -17.16 6.68
N LEU A 238 -2.78 -16.50 7.77
CA LEU A 238 -3.68 -15.61 8.52
C LEU A 238 -4.13 -14.42 7.65
N VAL A 239 -3.24 -13.77 6.91
CA VAL A 239 -3.63 -12.70 5.96
C VAL A 239 -4.67 -13.21 4.95
N SER A 240 -4.44 -14.39 4.35
CA SER A 240 -5.39 -15.00 3.42
C SER A 240 -6.71 -15.40 4.10
N LEU A 241 -6.69 -15.79 5.38
CA LEU A 241 -7.90 -16.06 6.15
C LEU A 241 -8.73 -14.79 6.34
N VAL A 242 -8.10 -13.67 6.72
CA VAL A 242 -8.80 -12.38 6.87
C VAL A 242 -9.40 -11.92 5.55
N GLU A 243 -8.67 -12.09 4.45
CA GLU A 243 -9.16 -11.75 3.10
C GLU A 243 -10.41 -12.55 2.73
N ARG A 244 -10.41 -13.86 3.00
CA ARG A 244 -11.58 -14.73 2.80
C ARG A 244 -12.75 -14.38 3.70
N LEU A 245 -12.50 -14.07 4.98
CA LEU A 245 -13.55 -13.63 5.91
C LEU A 245 -14.20 -12.34 5.39
N TYR A 246 -13.38 -11.34 5.06
CA TYR A 246 -13.90 -10.07 4.55
C TYR A 246 -14.78 -10.25 3.31
N LYS A 247 -14.38 -11.12 2.37
CA LYS A 247 -15.13 -11.38 1.13
C LYS A 247 -16.48 -12.08 1.38
N ASN A 248 -16.54 -13.02 2.33
CA ASN A 248 -17.73 -13.85 2.55
C ASN A 248 -18.75 -13.23 3.52
N ILE A 249 -18.29 -12.59 4.60
CA ILE A 249 -19.16 -12.11 5.70
C ILE A 249 -19.17 -10.58 5.85
N GLY A 250 -18.35 -9.86 5.08
CA GLY A 250 -18.27 -8.39 5.13
C GLY A 250 -17.47 -7.84 6.32
N ALA A 251 -17.38 -6.52 6.41
CA ALA A 251 -16.46 -5.84 7.34
C ALA A 251 -16.80 -6.04 8.83
N THR A 252 -18.06 -5.81 9.21
CA THR A 252 -18.48 -5.79 10.64
C THR A 252 -18.33 -7.16 11.30
N GLU A 253 -18.82 -8.22 10.67
CA GLU A 253 -18.66 -9.58 11.21
C GLU A 253 -17.20 -10.03 11.16
N THR A 254 -16.42 -9.63 10.14
CA THR A 254 -14.98 -9.92 10.11
C THR A 254 -14.27 -9.30 11.30
N ALA A 255 -14.59 -8.05 11.66
CA ALA A 255 -14.02 -7.40 12.85
C ALA A 255 -14.35 -8.17 14.14
N ARG A 256 -15.58 -8.69 14.29
CA ARG A 256 -15.97 -9.52 15.45
C ARG A 256 -15.17 -10.82 15.52
N VAL A 257 -15.06 -11.53 14.41
CA VAL A 257 -14.28 -12.79 14.33
C VAL A 257 -12.80 -12.51 14.59
N LEU A 258 -12.26 -11.38 14.13
CA LEU A 258 -10.88 -10.98 14.41
C LEU A 258 -10.61 -10.71 15.90
N ASP A 259 -11.57 -10.13 16.62
CA ASP A 259 -11.46 -9.94 18.07
C ASP A 259 -11.40 -11.30 18.79
N GLU A 260 -12.18 -12.29 18.35
CA GLU A 260 -12.15 -13.65 18.90
C GLU A 260 -10.85 -14.39 18.58
N ILE A 261 -10.35 -14.27 17.33
CA ILE A 261 -9.04 -14.81 16.92
C ILE A 261 -7.90 -14.18 17.73
N MET A 262 -7.97 -12.86 17.99
CA MET A 262 -7.00 -12.15 18.81
C MET A 262 -6.98 -12.69 20.24
N GLN A 263 -8.15 -12.84 20.87
CA GLN A 263 -8.27 -13.37 22.24
C GLN A 263 -7.71 -14.80 22.32
N LEU A 264 -8.04 -15.65 21.36
CA LEU A 264 -7.52 -17.01 21.26
C LEU A 264 -5.99 -17.02 21.14
N GLY A 265 -5.45 -16.17 20.26
CA GLY A 265 -4.01 -16.00 20.06
C GLY A 265 -3.29 -15.60 21.34
N PHE A 266 -3.79 -14.60 22.07
CA PHE A 266 -3.20 -14.18 23.35
C PHE A 266 -3.28 -15.26 24.43
N GLN A 267 -4.43 -15.94 24.54
CA GLN A 267 -4.62 -17.01 25.54
C GLN A 267 -3.60 -18.13 25.32
N PHE A 268 -3.50 -18.64 24.09
CA PHE A 268 -2.59 -19.75 23.80
C PHE A 268 -1.12 -19.33 23.68
N SER A 269 -0.82 -18.07 23.35
CA SER A 269 0.53 -17.52 23.48
C SER A 269 0.98 -17.43 24.94
N THR A 270 0.05 -17.14 25.86
CA THR A 270 0.37 -17.14 27.30
C THR A 270 0.60 -18.57 27.79
N GLN A 271 -0.23 -19.50 27.34
CA GLN A 271 -0.14 -20.92 27.73
C GLN A 271 1.07 -21.63 27.13
N SER A 272 1.54 -21.23 25.94
CA SER A 272 2.72 -21.84 25.32
C SER A 272 3.98 -21.64 26.17
N GLY A 273 4.02 -20.62 27.04
CA GLY A 273 5.18 -20.32 27.88
C GLY A 273 6.43 -20.03 27.06
N THR A 274 6.26 -19.53 25.83
CA THR A 274 7.36 -19.25 24.92
C THR A 274 8.29 -18.22 25.54
N THR A 275 9.55 -18.61 25.75
CA THR A 275 10.62 -17.79 26.33
C THR A 275 11.82 -17.79 25.40
N VAL A 276 12.77 -16.86 25.60
CA VAL A 276 14.03 -16.85 24.85
C VAL A 276 15.18 -16.88 25.84
N SER A 277 16.04 -17.87 25.68
CA SER A 277 17.27 -18.02 26.44
C SER A 277 18.48 -18.05 25.50
N VAL A 278 19.67 -17.88 26.09
CA VAL A 278 20.91 -18.06 25.32
C VAL A 278 21.01 -19.49 24.81
N GLU A 279 20.54 -20.49 25.56
CA GLU A 279 20.62 -21.91 25.18
C GLU A 279 19.81 -22.23 23.92
N ASP A 280 18.68 -21.56 23.72
CA ASP A 280 17.83 -21.75 22.53
C ASP A 280 18.54 -21.41 21.22
N ILE A 281 19.57 -20.55 21.25
CA ILE A 281 20.31 -20.09 20.06
C ILE A 281 21.39 -21.13 19.69
N ALA A 282 21.01 -22.27 19.12
CA ALA A 282 21.94 -23.36 18.83
C ALA A 282 22.91 -23.01 17.67
N VAL A 283 24.21 -22.94 17.95
CA VAL A 283 25.25 -22.79 16.93
C VAL A 283 25.48 -24.14 16.24
N PRO A 284 25.48 -24.22 14.90
CA PRO A 284 25.70 -25.49 14.22
C PRO A 284 27.14 -25.99 14.46
N PRO A 285 27.34 -27.26 14.84
CA PRO A 285 28.66 -27.79 15.16
C PRO A 285 29.62 -27.81 13.95
N THR A 286 29.07 -27.87 12.74
CA THR A 286 29.80 -27.84 11.47
C THR A 286 30.39 -26.48 11.12
N LYS A 287 29.95 -25.39 11.78
CA LYS A 287 30.36 -24.00 11.48
C LYS A 287 31.86 -23.83 11.37
N HIS A 288 32.61 -24.25 12.41
CA HIS A 288 34.06 -24.04 12.45
C HIS A 288 34.79 -24.80 11.33
N GLN A 289 34.28 -25.97 10.95
CA GLN A 289 34.82 -26.73 9.83
C GLN A 289 34.58 -26.00 8.50
N ARG A 290 33.36 -25.49 8.27
CA ARG A 290 33.01 -24.70 7.07
C ARG A 290 33.86 -23.45 6.93
N ILE A 291 34.09 -22.73 8.03
CA ILE A 291 34.93 -21.52 8.06
C ILE A 291 36.38 -21.87 7.70
N ARG A 292 36.93 -22.95 8.25
CA ARG A 292 38.31 -23.38 7.92
C ARG A 292 38.46 -23.74 6.44
N THR A 293 37.50 -24.47 5.87
CA THR A 293 37.51 -24.79 4.44
C THR A 293 37.47 -23.52 3.57
N ALA A 294 36.69 -22.52 3.96
CA ALA A 294 36.65 -21.23 3.26
C ALA A 294 37.98 -20.45 3.38
N GLU A 295 38.63 -20.48 4.56
CA GLU A 295 39.95 -19.86 4.76
C GLU A 295 41.03 -20.52 3.88
N GLU A 296 41.03 -21.86 3.78
CA GLU A 296 41.92 -22.61 2.90
C GLU A 296 41.70 -22.27 1.42
N GLU A 297 40.44 -22.14 0.99
CA GLU A 297 40.09 -21.76 -0.38
C GLU A 297 40.54 -20.32 -0.71
N VAL A 298 40.39 -19.39 0.24
CA VAL A 298 40.87 -18.01 0.11
C VAL A 298 42.40 -17.97 0.05
N GLU A 299 43.10 -18.79 0.83
CA GLU A 299 44.57 -18.87 0.78
C GLU A 299 45.06 -19.39 -0.58
N GLN A 300 44.34 -20.34 -1.20
CA GLN A 300 44.64 -20.79 -2.56
C GLN A 300 44.44 -19.67 -3.60
N ILE A 301 43.37 -18.87 -3.46
CA ILE A 301 43.11 -17.71 -4.32
C ILE A 301 44.23 -16.67 -4.17
N GLU A 302 44.67 -16.38 -2.94
CA GLU A 302 45.80 -15.50 -2.65
C GLU A 302 47.11 -16.04 -3.25
N ALA A 303 47.35 -17.35 -3.16
CA ALA A 303 48.53 -17.96 -3.78
C ALA A 303 48.51 -17.84 -5.31
N GLN A 304 47.34 -18.00 -5.96
CA GLN A 304 47.18 -17.78 -7.40
C GLN A 304 47.42 -16.32 -7.78
N TYR A 305 46.92 -15.38 -6.98
CA TYR A 305 47.17 -13.95 -7.17
C TYR A 305 48.66 -13.60 -7.05
N ARG A 306 49.36 -14.10 -6.02
CA ARG A 306 50.81 -13.90 -5.85
C ARG A 306 51.64 -14.50 -7.00
N ARG A 307 51.14 -15.57 -7.63
CA ARG A 307 51.75 -16.18 -8.84
C ARG A 307 51.43 -15.40 -10.12
N GLY A 308 50.62 -14.35 -10.06
CA GLY A 308 50.22 -13.54 -11.21
C GLY A 308 49.16 -14.19 -12.10
N LEU A 309 48.44 -15.22 -11.61
CA LEU A 309 47.41 -15.92 -12.37
C LEU A 309 46.05 -15.22 -12.33
N LEU A 310 45.85 -14.30 -11.38
CA LEU A 310 44.61 -13.54 -11.18
C LEU A 310 44.90 -12.05 -11.15
N THR A 311 43.97 -11.27 -11.66
CA THR A 311 43.96 -9.82 -11.47
C THR A 311 43.46 -9.46 -10.05
N PRO A 312 43.75 -8.24 -9.55
CA PRO A 312 43.26 -7.81 -8.23
C PRO A 312 41.73 -7.84 -8.11
N GLU A 313 41.01 -7.55 -9.21
CA GLU A 313 39.55 -7.53 -9.26
C GLU A 313 38.97 -8.95 -9.25
N GLU A 314 39.53 -9.87 -10.04
CA GLU A 314 39.12 -11.28 -10.01
C GLU A 314 39.39 -11.92 -8.65
N ARG A 315 40.51 -11.59 -8.02
CA ARG A 315 40.82 -12.02 -6.64
C ARG A 315 39.73 -11.54 -5.69
N TYR A 316 39.43 -10.25 -5.71
CA TYR A 316 38.40 -9.63 -4.85
C TYR A 316 37.04 -10.31 -5.00
N GLN A 317 36.56 -10.48 -6.24
CA GLN A 317 35.27 -11.10 -6.53
C GLN A 317 35.21 -12.57 -6.09
N ARG A 318 36.28 -13.34 -6.32
CA ARG A 318 36.35 -14.73 -5.88
C ARG A 318 36.33 -14.85 -4.36
N VAL A 319 37.08 -14.02 -3.64
CA VAL A 319 37.07 -14.00 -2.17
C VAL A 319 35.67 -13.69 -1.64
N CYS A 320 35.00 -12.67 -2.19
CA CYS A 320 33.63 -12.34 -1.79
C CYS A 320 32.64 -13.48 -2.06
N THR A 321 32.80 -14.18 -3.19
CA THR A 321 31.95 -15.32 -3.57
C THR A 321 32.09 -16.49 -2.59
N VAL A 322 33.33 -16.83 -2.20
CA VAL A 322 33.61 -17.91 -1.24
C VAL A 322 32.93 -17.64 0.09
N TRP A 323 33.08 -16.43 0.63
CA TRP A 323 32.48 -16.07 1.91
C TRP A 323 30.95 -15.98 1.87
N THR A 324 30.38 -15.50 0.78
CA THR A 324 28.92 -15.44 0.59
C THR A 324 28.33 -16.85 0.58
N LYS A 325 28.91 -17.75 -0.23
CA LYS A 325 28.49 -19.15 -0.30
C LYS A 325 28.64 -19.87 1.04
N THR A 326 29.73 -19.61 1.76
CA THR A 326 29.96 -20.18 3.10
C THR A 326 28.88 -19.74 4.08
N LYS A 327 28.51 -18.46 4.09
CA LYS A 327 27.42 -17.93 4.93
C LYS A 327 26.09 -18.60 4.63
N GLU A 328 25.75 -18.80 3.36
CA GLU A 328 24.51 -19.47 2.95
C GLU A 328 24.46 -20.92 3.45
N ILE A 329 25.56 -21.65 3.29
CA ILE A 329 25.67 -23.04 3.77
C ILE A 329 25.51 -23.11 5.30
N VAL A 330 26.22 -22.24 6.04
CA VAL A 330 26.14 -22.19 7.51
C VAL A 330 24.72 -21.81 7.96
N THR A 331 24.04 -20.92 7.24
CA THR A 331 22.66 -20.53 7.55
C THR A 331 21.70 -21.69 7.38
N LYS A 332 21.85 -22.47 6.30
CA LYS A 332 21.01 -23.64 6.05
C LYS A 332 21.24 -24.75 7.09
N GLU A 333 22.51 -25.11 7.35
CA GLU A 333 22.86 -26.10 8.36
C GLU A 333 22.42 -25.67 9.77
N MET A 334 22.41 -24.37 10.05
CA MET A 334 21.86 -23.81 11.27
C MET A 334 20.35 -24.08 11.37
N LEU A 335 19.56 -23.73 10.35
CA LEU A 335 18.11 -23.91 10.37
C LEU A 335 17.70 -25.38 10.49
N ASP A 336 18.42 -26.28 9.82
CA ASP A 336 18.18 -27.73 9.89
C ASP A 336 18.49 -28.32 11.29
N ASN A 337 19.31 -27.62 12.10
CA ASN A 337 19.68 -28.04 13.45
C ASN A 337 18.68 -27.58 14.53
N PHE A 338 17.75 -26.68 14.21
CA PHE A 338 16.72 -26.21 15.15
C PHE A 338 15.56 -27.22 15.26
N ASP A 339 15.12 -27.49 16.49
CA ASP A 339 13.85 -28.18 16.72
C ASP A 339 12.67 -27.25 16.34
N LYS A 340 11.59 -27.84 15.82
CA LYS A 340 10.37 -27.11 15.43
C LYS A 340 9.72 -26.36 16.58
N PHE A 341 9.84 -26.90 17.80
CA PHE A 341 9.30 -26.29 19.03
C PHE A 341 10.31 -25.37 19.74
N ASN A 342 11.48 -25.12 19.16
CA ASN A 342 12.39 -24.12 19.69
C ASN A 342 11.73 -22.72 19.57
N PRO A 343 11.70 -21.91 20.65
CA PRO A 343 11.07 -20.59 20.63
C PRO A 343 11.59 -19.65 19.54
N VAL A 344 12.90 -19.60 19.33
CA VAL A 344 13.53 -18.72 18.33
C VAL A 344 13.14 -19.15 16.91
N TYR A 345 13.07 -20.46 16.68
CA TYR A 345 12.60 -21.02 15.41
C TYR A 345 11.12 -20.70 15.17
N MET A 346 10.26 -20.96 16.17
CA MET A 346 8.84 -20.67 16.08
C MET A 346 8.56 -19.19 15.78
N MET A 347 9.25 -18.26 16.44
CA MET A 347 9.05 -16.81 16.23
C MET A 347 9.35 -16.39 14.79
N ALA A 348 10.43 -16.90 14.20
CA ALA A 348 10.84 -16.54 12.84
C ALA A 348 10.02 -17.25 11.77
N ILE A 349 9.77 -18.55 11.91
CA ILE A 349 9.07 -19.35 10.90
C ILE A 349 7.57 -19.05 10.87
N SER A 350 6.95 -18.81 12.03
CA SER A 350 5.55 -18.35 12.07
C SER A 350 5.35 -16.99 11.39
N GLY A 351 6.43 -16.22 11.21
CA GLY A 351 6.39 -14.85 10.68
C GLY A 351 5.94 -13.82 11.72
N ALA A 352 5.90 -14.19 13.00
CA ALA A 352 5.54 -13.29 14.09
C ALA A 352 6.58 -12.18 14.28
N ARG A 353 7.85 -12.57 14.43
CA ARG A 353 8.99 -11.65 14.52
C ARG A 353 10.28 -12.40 14.24
N GLY A 354 11.16 -11.81 13.43
CA GLY A 354 12.42 -12.44 13.04
C GLY A 354 12.40 -12.89 11.58
N ASN A 355 13.59 -13.00 10.99
CA ASN A 355 13.80 -13.66 9.71
C ASN A 355 15.02 -14.58 9.78
N GLU A 356 15.17 -15.45 8.79
CA GLU A 356 16.29 -16.41 8.71
C GLU A 356 17.66 -15.72 8.75
N SER A 357 17.77 -14.53 8.13
CA SER A 357 18.99 -13.71 8.13
C SER A 357 19.37 -13.22 9.54
N GLN A 358 18.38 -12.82 10.34
CA GLN A 358 18.58 -12.39 11.73
C GLN A 358 18.97 -13.56 12.62
N ILE A 359 18.35 -14.74 12.45
CA ILE A 359 18.77 -15.95 13.18
C ILE A 359 20.21 -16.33 12.78
N SER A 360 20.55 -16.23 11.50
CA SER A 360 21.92 -16.46 11.01
C SER A 360 22.94 -15.53 11.68
N GLN A 361 22.58 -14.28 11.94
CA GLN A 361 23.46 -13.36 12.67
C GLN A 361 23.60 -13.72 14.17
N LEU A 362 22.58 -14.32 14.78
CA LEU A 362 22.60 -14.74 16.18
C LEU A 362 23.42 -16.03 16.39
N ALA A 363 23.19 -17.06 15.56
CA ALA A 363 23.73 -18.41 15.75
C ALA A 363 24.73 -18.85 14.65
N GLY A 364 24.59 -18.33 13.43
CA GLY A 364 25.44 -18.69 12.29
C GLY A 364 26.71 -17.86 12.23
N MET A 365 26.79 -16.96 11.26
CA MET A 365 27.85 -15.96 11.11
C MET A 365 27.28 -14.69 10.50
N ARG A 366 27.86 -13.53 10.81
CA ARG A 366 27.38 -12.26 10.23
C ARG A 366 27.78 -12.10 8.76
N GLY A 367 28.99 -12.52 8.40
CA GLY A 367 29.50 -12.51 7.03
C GLY A 367 30.11 -11.17 6.62
N LEU A 368 30.02 -10.88 5.33
CA LEU A 368 30.60 -9.68 4.74
C LEU A 368 29.77 -8.42 5.06
N VAL A 369 30.45 -7.29 5.22
CA VAL A 369 29.83 -5.98 5.51
C VAL A 369 30.31 -4.97 4.45
N ALA A 370 29.42 -4.08 4.03
CA ALA A 370 29.74 -3.00 3.10
C ALA A 370 30.35 -1.80 3.84
N ASP A 371 31.30 -1.13 3.19
CA ASP A 371 31.82 0.16 3.59
C ASP A 371 30.83 1.29 3.27
N PRO A 372 31.09 2.54 3.71
CA PRO A 372 30.21 3.66 3.40
C PRO A 372 30.11 3.98 1.90
N THR A 373 31.08 3.56 1.08
CA THR A 373 31.08 3.76 -0.37
C THR A 373 30.28 2.70 -1.12
N GLY A 374 29.94 1.58 -0.46
CA GLY A 374 29.24 0.44 -1.03
C GLY A 374 30.16 -0.74 -1.39
N ARG A 375 31.48 -0.60 -1.23
CA ARG A 375 32.42 -1.69 -1.45
C ARG A 375 32.41 -2.64 -0.25
N THR A 376 32.37 -3.94 -0.52
CA THR A 376 32.39 -4.96 0.53
C THR A 376 33.79 -5.11 1.13
N PHE A 377 33.89 -5.10 2.46
CA PHE A 377 35.12 -5.43 3.16
C PHE A 377 35.51 -6.89 2.88
N GLU A 378 36.76 -7.12 2.50
CA GLU A 378 37.28 -8.47 2.20
C GLU A 378 37.38 -9.36 3.45
N ILE A 379 37.48 -8.74 4.62
CA ILE A 379 37.56 -9.42 5.92
C ILE A 379 36.13 -9.67 6.42
N PRO A 380 35.64 -10.92 6.43
CA PRO A 380 34.31 -11.22 6.94
C PRO A 380 34.28 -11.19 8.46
N ILE A 381 33.08 -11.00 9.01
CA ILE A 381 32.80 -11.23 10.42
C ILE A 381 32.43 -12.70 10.59
N LYS A 382 33.33 -13.48 11.20
CA LYS A 382 33.21 -14.93 11.37
C LYS A 382 32.39 -15.27 12.62
N ALA A 383 32.47 -14.41 13.63
CA ALA A 383 31.69 -14.51 14.85
C ALA A 383 30.18 -14.27 14.61
N ASN A 384 29.38 -14.74 15.57
CA ASN A 384 27.96 -14.40 15.70
C ASN A 384 27.73 -13.65 17.02
N PHE A 385 26.50 -13.16 17.25
CA PHE A 385 26.21 -12.41 18.48
C PHE A 385 26.25 -13.29 19.74
N ARG A 386 26.02 -14.61 19.63
CA ARG A 386 26.13 -15.52 20.77
C ARG A 386 27.57 -15.73 21.25
N GLU A 387 28.51 -15.86 20.32
CA GLU A 387 29.95 -16.03 20.60
C GLU A 387 30.62 -14.72 21.01
N GLY A 388 30.07 -13.59 20.54
CA GLY A 388 30.62 -12.25 20.74
C GLY A 388 31.58 -11.86 19.62
N LEU A 389 31.58 -10.56 19.27
CA LEU A 389 32.45 -10.01 18.23
C LEU A 389 33.77 -9.51 18.83
N THR A 390 34.85 -9.65 18.07
CA THR A 390 36.10 -8.97 18.40
C THR A 390 35.97 -7.45 18.18
N VAL A 391 36.88 -6.67 18.78
CA VAL A 391 36.89 -5.20 18.63
C VAL A 391 36.96 -4.78 17.16
N LEU A 392 37.76 -5.47 16.34
CA LEU A 392 37.90 -5.18 14.93
C LEU A 392 36.61 -5.48 14.14
N GLU A 393 36.00 -6.65 14.37
CA GLU A 393 34.73 -7.03 13.73
C GLU A 393 33.59 -6.08 14.12
N TYR A 394 33.55 -5.66 15.39
CA TYR A 394 32.56 -4.69 15.86
C TYR A 394 32.77 -3.30 15.22
N PHE A 395 34.03 -2.87 15.08
CA PHE A 395 34.36 -1.62 14.39
C PHE A 395 33.98 -1.65 12.90
N ILE A 396 34.28 -2.74 12.19
CA ILE A 396 33.87 -2.92 10.78
C ILE A 396 32.35 -2.86 10.66
N SER A 397 31.63 -3.55 11.55
CA SER A 397 30.16 -3.51 11.60
C SER A 397 29.59 -2.10 11.74
N SER A 398 30.28 -1.18 12.43
CA SER A 398 29.72 0.13 12.75
C SER A 398 29.49 1.01 11.51
N HIS A 399 30.25 0.80 10.44
CA HIS A 399 30.19 1.61 9.22
C HIS A 399 28.84 1.46 8.51
N GLY A 400 28.42 0.21 8.27
CA GLY A 400 27.14 -0.10 7.64
C GLY A 400 25.95 0.39 8.48
N THR A 401 25.98 0.15 9.80
CA THR A 401 24.90 0.59 10.70
C THR A 401 24.77 2.11 10.75
N ARG A 402 25.89 2.84 10.85
CA ARG A 402 25.87 4.31 10.90
C ARG A 402 25.33 4.91 9.61
N LYS A 403 25.74 4.37 8.45
CA LYS A 403 25.20 4.78 7.15
C LYS A 403 23.69 4.54 7.09
N GLY A 404 23.23 3.35 7.47
CA GLY A 404 21.80 3.02 7.50
C GLY A 404 20.97 3.96 8.38
N LEU A 405 21.45 4.29 9.58
CA LEU A 405 20.79 5.25 10.47
C LEU A 405 20.75 6.67 9.90
N ALA A 406 21.86 7.14 9.31
CA ALA A 406 21.94 8.47 8.71
C ALA A 406 21.01 8.59 7.49
N ASP A 407 21.02 7.59 6.61
CA ASP A 407 20.16 7.56 5.42
C ASP A 407 18.68 7.50 5.81
N THR A 408 18.32 6.73 6.85
CA THR A 408 16.93 6.66 7.36
C THR A 408 16.47 8.03 7.86
N ALA A 409 17.31 8.74 8.61
CA ALA A 409 16.98 10.07 9.12
C ALA A 409 16.82 11.12 8.01
N ILE A 410 17.69 11.11 6.99
CA ILE A 410 17.67 12.08 5.89
C ILE A 410 16.52 11.81 4.93
N ARG A 411 16.39 10.55 4.46
CA ARG A 411 15.46 10.19 3.37
C ARG A 411 13.99 10.17 3.78
N THR A 412 13.70 10.21 5.08
CA THR A 412 12.32 10.36 5.58
C THR A 412 11.70 11.68 5.09
N ALA A 413 12.49 12.74 5.00
CA ALA A 413 12.04 14.04 4.48
C ALA A 413 11.70 13.98 2.98
N ASP A 414 12.51 13.27 2.18
CA ASP A 414 12.33 13.15 0.73
C ASP A 414 11.02 12.45 0.38
N SER A 415 10.70 11.35 1.09
CA SER A 415 9.43 10.63 0.91
C SER A 415 8.21 11.50 1.24
N GLY A 416 8.26 12.25 2.34
CA GLY A 416 7.21 13.20 2.70
C GLY A 416 7.04 14.31 1.63
N TYR A 417 8.15 14.78 1.06
CA TYR A 417 8.14 15.79 0.00
C TYR A 417 7.60 15.25 -1.33
N LEU A 418 7.90 14.01 -1.70
CA LEU A 418 7.27 13.35 -2.85
C LEU A 418 5.77 13.22 -2.66
N THR A 419 5.32 12.72 -1.50
CA THR A 419 3.89 12.60 -1.18
C THR A 419 3.17 13.94 -1.31
N ARG A 420 3.77 15.02 -0.80
CA ARG A 420 3.22 16.38 -0.94
C ARG A 420 3.05 16.77 -2.41
N ARG A 421 4.08 16.60 -3.24
CA ARG A 421 4.01 16.90 -4.69
C ARG A 421 2.94 16.08 -5.41
N LEU A 422 2.79 14.80 -5.05
CA LEU A 422 1.76 13.93 -5.62
C LEU A 422 0.34 14.37 -5.23
N VAL A 423 0.13 14.79 -3.97
CA VAL A 423 -1.17 15.34 -3.55
C VAL A 423 -1.45 16.64 -4.29
N ASP A 424 -0.46 17.52 -4.42
CA ASP A 424 -0.63 18.82 -5.08
C ASP A 424 -1.01 18.69 -6.56
N VAL A 425 -0.50 17.68 -7.28
CA VAL A 425 -0.83 17.46 -8.70
C VAL A 425 -2.19 16.78 -8.91
N SER A 426 -2.70 16.04 -7.92
CA SER A 426 -3.88 15.15 -8.10
C SER A 426 -5.07 15.47 -7.20
N GLN A 427 -4.97 16.46 -6.30
CA GLN A 427 -6.03 16.84 -5.38
C GLN A 427 -7.38 17.21 -6.02
N ASP A 428 -7.40 17.63 -7.29
CA ASP A 428 -8.61 18.00 -8.04
C ASP A 428 -9.26 16.78 -8.73
N VAL A 429 -8.64 15.60 -8.67
CA VAL A 429 -9.14 14.37 -9.28
C VAL A 429 -10.14 13.68 -8.34
N ILE A 430 -11.42 13.90 -8.62
CA ILE A 430 -12.58 13.38 -7.89
C ILE A 430 -13.44 12.57 -8.85
N VAL A 431 -14.14 11.55 -8.36
CA VAL A 431 -15.16 10.86 -9.15
C VAL A 431 -16.39 11.76 -9.33
N ARG A 432 -16.75 12.15 -10.56
CA ARG A 432 -17.88 13.07 -10.82
C ARG A 432 -19.12 12.39 -11.41
N GLU A 433 -18.92 11.39 -12.25
CA GLU A 433 -19.96 10.79 -13.08
C GLU A 433 -19.92 9.26 -12.98
N HIS A 434 -21.02 8.59 -13.30
CA HIS A 434 -21.03 7.11 -13.33
C HIS A 434 -20.31 6.56 -14.57
N ASP A 435 -20.55 7.13 -15.74
CA ASP A 435 -19.95 6.70 -17.00
C ASP A 435 -19.68 7.91 -17.91
N CYS A 436 -18.47 8.03 -18.43
CA CYS A 436 -18.10 9.05 -19.41
C CYS A 436 -18.49 8.68 -20.86
N GLY A 437 -18.97 7.45 -21.10
CA GLY A 437 -19.40 6.97 -22.41
C GLY A 437 -18.27 6.55 -23.35
N THR A 438 -17.00 6.61 -22.92
CA THR A 438 -15.87 6.24 -23.77
C THR A 438 -15.87 4.74 -24.08
N LYS A 439 -15.60 4.41 -25.36
CA LYS A 439 -15.36 3.03 -25.83
C LYS A 439 -13.86 2.70 -25.90
N LYS A 440 -13.00 3.67 -25.57
CA LYS A 440 -11.55 3.47 -25.54
C LYS A 440 -11.20 2.68 -24.28
N GLY A 441 -10.20 1.82 -24.42
CA GLY A 441 -9.66 1.00 -23.33
C GLY A 441 -8.17 0.76 -23.55
N ILE A 442 -7.50 0.29 -22.52
CA ILE A 442 -6.10 -0.10 -22.56
C ILE A 442 -6.00 -1.62 -22.61
N VAL A 443 -4.99 -2.14 -23.32
CA VAL A 443 -4.74 -3.58 -23.41
C VAL A 443 -3.78 -3.96 -22.29
N VAL A 444 -4.25 -4.78 -21.36
CA VAL A 444 -3.46 -5.20 -20.20
C VAL A 444 -2.90 -6.60 -20.43
N ARG A 445 -1.63 -6.77 -20.05
CA ARG A 445 -0.85 -8.00 -20.17
C ARG A 445 -0.16 -8.29 -18.84
N ALA A 446 0.23 -9.54 -18.60
CA ALA A 446 1.11 -9.87 -17.49
C ALA A 446 2.45 -9.12 -17.63
N ILE A 447 2.95 -8.55 -16.54
CA ILE A 447 4.26 -7.88 -16.53
C ILE A 447 5.31 -8.97 -16.30
N LYS A 448 6.26 -9.07 -17.25
CA LYS A 448 7.32 -10.07 -17.24
C LYS A 448 8.67 -9.39 -17.24
N GLU A 449 9.56 -9.85 -16.35
CA GLU A 449 10.97 -9.49 -16.38
C GLU A 449 11.75 -10.58 -17.12
N LEU A 450 12.67 -10.16 -18.00
CA LEU A 450 13.69 -11.06 -18.51
C LEU A 450 14.91 -11.02 -17.57
N THR A 451 15.05 -12.02 -16.72
CA THR A 451 16.26 -12.20 -15.91
C THR A 451 17.13 -13.27 -16.58
N GLY A 452 18.01 -12.85 -17.49
CA GLY A 452 18.80 -13.76 -18.33
C GLY A 452 17.92 -14.50 -19.35
N ASP A 453 17.99 -15.84 -19.37
CA ASP A 453 17.19 -16.69 -20.26
C ASP A 453 15.82 -17.10 -19.67
N ARG A 454 15.44 -16.60 -18.48
CA ARG A 454 14.18 -16.97 -17.80
C ARG A 454 13.24 -15.76 -17.72
N GLU A 455 12.03 -15.93 -18.25
CA GLU A 455 10.92 -15.00 -18.02
C GLU A 455 10.36 -15.23 -16.60
N ALA A 456 10.57 -14.28 -15.71
CA ALA A 456 9.90 -14.24 -14.42
C ALA A 456 8.64 -13.36 -14.55
N ILE A 457 7.48 -13.90 -14.20
CA ILE A 457 6.24 -13.11 -14.12
C ILE A 457 6.34 -12.29 -12.83
N ILE A 458 6.44 -10.96 -12.97
CA ILE A 458 6.42 -10.03 -11.83
C ILE A 458 4.98 -9.90 -11.34
N GLU A 459 4.05 -9.66 -12.28
CA GLU A 459 2.64 -9.44 -11.98
C GLU A 459 1.77 -10.23 -12.97
N PRO A 460 0.98 -11.19 -12.46
CA PRO A 460 0.14 -12.02 -13.31
C PRO A 460 -1.05 -11.23 -13.86
N LEU A 461 -1.65 -11.72 -14.95
CA LEU A 461 -2.74 -11.01 -15.62
C LEU A 461 -3.96 -10.86 -14.71
N TRP A 462 -4.32 -11.90 -13.95
CA TRP A 462 -5.49 -11.87 -13.09
C TRP A 462 -5.43 -10.71 -12.08
N GLU A 463 -4.29 -10.48 -11.42
CA GLU A 463 -4.11 -9.44 -10.39
C GLU A 463 -4.33 -8.03 -10.98
N ARG A 464 -3.91 -7.81 -12.23
CA ARG A 464 -4.11 -6.53 -12.94
C ARG A 464 -5.56 -6.31 -13.37
N LEU A 465 -6.31 -7.38 -13.61
CA LEU A 465 -7.72 -7.33 -14.02
C LEU A 465 -8.67 -7.14 -12.82
N VAL A 466 -8.31 -7.62 -11.63
CA VAL A 466 -9.19 -7.55 -10.45
C VAL A 466 -9.61 -6.10 -10.17
N GLY A 467 -10.93 -5.90 -10.08
CA GLY A 467 -11.54 -4.61 -9.76
C GLY A 467 -11.49 -3.58 -10.89
N ARG A 468 -11.21 -4.02 -12.13
CA ARG A 468 -11.32 -3.21 -13.34
C ARG A 468 -12.63 -3.50 -14.07
N VAL A 469 -12.98 -2.65 -15.02
CA VAL A 469 -14.20 -2.79 -15.83
C VAL A 469 -13.80 -3.19 -17.25
N ALA A 470 -14.42 -4.23 -17.79
CA ALA A 470 -14.15 -4.70 -19.15
C ALA A 470 -14.57 -3.65 -20.18
N ALA A 471 -13.71 -3.37 -21.17
CA ALA A 471 -14.01 -2.43 -22.25
C ALA A 471 -14.69 -3.11 -23.45
N GLU A 472 -14.53 -4.43 -23.58
CA GLU A 472 -15.13 -5.29 -24.59
C GLU A 472 -15.45 -6.66 -23.96
N ASP A 473 -16.32 -7.43 -24.62
CA ASP A 473 -16.71 -8.76 -24.15
C ASP A 473 -15.49 -9.69 -24.17
N VAL A 474 -15.22 -10.35 -23.04
CA VAL A 474 -14.12 -11.32 -22.92
C VAL A 474 -14.68 -12.70 -23.19
N VAL A 475 -14.31 -13.29 -24.32
CA VAL A 475 -14.80 -14.60 -24.77
C VAL A 475 -13.74 -15.67 -24.54
N ASP A 476 -14.15 -16.83 -24.01
CA ASP A 476 -13.29 -18.00 -23.90
C ASP A 476 -12.93 -18.53 -25.31
N PRO A 477 -11.64 -18.60 -25.68
CA PRO A 477 -11.21 -19.09 -26.99
C PRO A 477 -11.60 -20.55 -27.28
N GLN A 478 -11.81 -21.38 -26.26
CA GLN A 478 -12.08 -22.81 -26.41
C GLN A 478 -13.58 -23.13 -26.53
N THR A 479 -14.40 -22.48 -25.72
CA THR A 479 -15.84 -22.74 -25.61
C THR A 479 -16.69 -21.75 -26.42
N GLY A 480 -16.17 -20.54 -26.66
CA GLY A 480 -16.92 -19.45 -27.26
C GLY A 480 -17.92 -18.78 -26.30
N GLU A 481 -17.91 -19.14 -25.02
CA GLU A 481 -18.76 -18.51 -24.00
C GLU A 481 -18.19 -17.15 -23.59
N ILE A 482 -19.08 -16.19 -23.35
CA ILE A 482 -18.70 -14.87 -22.82
C ILE A 482 -18.43 -15.03 -21.33
N LEU A 483 -17.18 -14.83 -20.92
CA LEU A 483 -16.76 -14.90 -19.51
C LEU A 483 -17.12 -13.62 -18.76
N VAL A 484 -16.98 -12.46 -19.40
CA VAL A 484 -17.28 -11.14 -18.83
C VAL A 484 -17.90 -10.25 -19.90
N GLU A 485 -19.00 -9.59 -19.57
CA GLU A 485 -19.68 -8.66 -20.46
C GLU A 485 -19.02 -7.27 -20.47
N THR A 486 -19.21 -6.54 -21.57
CA THR A 486 -18.77 -5.15 -21.69
C THR A 486 -19.38 -4.28 -20.59
N ASN A 487 -18.55 -3.47 -19.92
CA ASN A 487 -18.89 -2.65 -18.75
C ASN A 487 -19.17 -3.41 -17.45
N GLU A 488 -18.92 -4.71 -17.40
CA GLU A 488 -18.95 -5.48 -16.16
C GLU A 488 -17.63 -5.34 -15.38
N MET A 489 -17.73 -5.33 -14.05
CA MET A 489 -16.56 -5.32 -13.16
C MET A 489 -16.00 -6.73 -13.01
N ILE A 490 -14.70 -6.87 -13.25
CA ILE A 490 -13.98 -8.14 -13.13
C ILE A 490 -13.66 -8.41 -11.66
N ASN A 491 -14.33 -9.40 -11.07
CA ASN A 491 -14.04 -9.92 -9.72
C ASN A 491 -12.85 -10.90 -9.73
N GLU A 492 -12.34 -11.32 -8.57
CA GLU A 492 -11.20 -12.26 -8.53
C GLU A 492 -11.52 -13.60 -9.22
N ASP A 493 -12.74 -14.11 -9.03
CA ASP A 493 -13.16 -15.41 -9.58
C ASP A 493 -13.25 -15.34 -11.11
N LEU A 494 -13.76 -14.22 -11.64
CA LEU A 494 -13.78 -13.93 -13.07
C LEU A 494 -12.35 -13.74 -13.61
N ALA A 495 -11.49 -13.00 -12.92
CA ALA A 495 -10.10 -12.80 -13.32
C ALA A 495 -9.32 -14.13 -13.39
N GLN A 496 -9.53 -15.03 -12.42
CA GLN A 496 -8.94 -16.37 -12.45
C GLN A 496 -9.52 -17.24 -13.57
N SER A 497 -10.81 -17.11 -13.88
CA SER A 497 -11.42 -17.83 -15.01
C SER A 497 -10.82 -17.40 -16.36
N ILE A 498 -10.58 -16.10 -16.55
CA ILE A 498 -9.92 -15.53 -17.75
C ILE A 498 -8.52 -16.11 -17.93
N GLU A 499 -7.74 -16.18 -16.85
CA GLU A 499 -6.39 -16.75 -16.91
C GLU A 499 -6.41 -18.26 -17.17
N ARG A 500 -7.35 -19.01 -16.55
CA ARG A 500 -7.53 -20.45 -16.79
C ARG A 500 -7.97 -20.77 -18.21
N ALA A 501 -8.74 -19.89 -18.85
CA ALA A 501 -9.10 -19.99 -20.27
C ALA A 501 -7.91 -19.79 -21.22
N GLY A 502 -6.74 -19.36 -20.71
CA GLY A 502 -5.52 -19.17 -21.50
C GLY A 502 -5.44 -17.83 -22.23
N ILE A 503 -6.28 -16.86 -21.85
CA ILE A 503 -6.29 -15.50 -22.41
C ILE A 503 -5.04 -14.76 -21.93
N ARG A 504 -4.28 -14.17 -22.86
CA ARG A 504 -2.99 -13.50 -22.56
C ARG A 504 -3.09 -11.99 -22.43
N GLU A 505 -4.12 -11.40 -23.03
CA GLU A 505 -4.37 -9.97 -22.98
C GLU A 505 -5.87 -9.71 -22.93
N ALA A 506 -6.26 -8.66 -22.21
CA ALA A 506 -7.65 -8.25 -22.11
C ALA A 506 -7.74 -6.73 -22.11
N LYS A 507 -8.78 -6.19 -22.75
CA LYS A 507 -8.99 -4.75 -22.87
C LYS A 507 -9.90 -4.25 -21.76
N ILE A 508 -9.38 -3.32 -20.97
CA ILE A 508 -10.09 -2.74 -19.82
C ILE A 508 -10.28 -1.25 -19.98
N ARG A 509 -11.31 -0.73 -19.30
CA ARG A 509 -11.44 0.72 -19.08
C ARG A 509 -10.39 1.15 -18.06
N SER A 510 -9.79 2.32 -18.31
CA SER A 510 -8.76 2.89 -17.45
C SER A 510 -9.00 4.39 -17.26
N VAL A 511 -8.42 4.92 -16.18
CA VAL A 511 -8.38 6.35 -15.90
C VAL A 511 -7.68 7.13 -17.02
N LEU A 512 -6.67 6.53 -17.67
CA LEU A 512 -5.87 7.17 -18.72
C LEU A 512 -6.70 7.65 -19.92
N VAL A 513 -7.74 6.89 -20.28
CA VAL A 513 -8.62 7.16 -21.45
C VAL A 513 -9.96 7.78 -21.07
N CYS A 514 -10.13 8.19 -19.81
CA CYS A 514 -11.39 8.76 -19.32
C CYS A 514 -11.66 10.14 -19.94
N GLU A 515 -12.85 10.31 -20.52
CA GLU A 515 -13.28 11.55 -21.20
C GLU A 515 -14.04 12.54 -20.28
N THR A 516 -14.13 12.27 -18.97
CA THR A 516 -14.67 13.22 -17.98
C THR A 516 -13.75 14.44 -17.85
N ARG A 517 -14.32 15.65 -18.02
CA ARG A 517 -13.59 16.95 -18.02
C ARG A 517 -12.85 17.24 -16.72
N HIS A 518 -13.55 17.14 -15.59
CA HIS A 518 -12.99 17.45 -14.27
C HIS A 518 -13.04 16.23 -13.35
N GLY A 519 -12.04 15.37 -13.43
CA GLY A 519 -11.94 14.15 -12.61
C GLY A 519 -12.16 12.88 -13.41
N VAL A 520 -12.72 11.85 -12.80
CA VAL A 520 -12.92 10.53 -13.41
C VAL A 520 -14.37 10.06 -13.28
N CYS A 521 -14.77 9.08 -14.11
CA CYS A 521 -16.02 8.38 -13.92
C CYS A 521 -15.83 7.07 -13.13
N VAL A 522 -16.92 6.56 -12.54
CA VAL A 522 -16.94 5.31 -11.77
C VAL A 522 -16.42 4.14 -12.60
N ARG A 523 -16.89 3.98 -13.85
CA ARG A 523 -16.50 2.84 -14.70
C ARG A 523 -15.04 2.85 -15.15
N CYS A 524 -14.44 4.02 -15.41
CA CYS A 524 -13.02 4.10 -15.76
C CYS A 524 -12.09 3.87 -14.56
N TYR A 525 -12.55 4.17 -13.34
CA TYR A 525 -11.78 3.93 -12.11
C TYR A 525 -11.92 2.48 -11.59
N GLY A 526 -13.15 1.95 -11.65
CA GLY A 526 -13.52 0.62 -11.20
C GLY A 526 -13.71 0.52 -9.69
N ARG A 527 -13.19 -0.55 -9.10
CA ARG A 527 -13.35 -0.91 -7.69
C ARG A 527 -12.62 0.06 -6.75
N ASN A 528 -13.29 0.48 -5.68
CA ASN A 528 -12.68 1.09 -4.52
C ASN A 528 -11.99 0.01 -3.68
N LEU A 529 -10.67 0.13 -3.54
CA LEU A 529 -9.83 -0.86 -2.86
C LEU A 529 -10.04 -0.86 -1.34
N ALA A 530 -10.63 0.19 -0.76
CA ALA A 530 -10.83 0.28 0.68
C ALA A 530 -12.05 -0.51 1.18
N ASN A 531 -13.09 -0.68 0.36
CA ASN A 531 -14.33 -1.36 0.72
C ASN A 531 -14.61 -2.60 -0.14
N GLY A 532 -13.98 -2.70 -1.32
CA GLY A 532 -14.15 -3.81 -2.24
C GLY A 532 -15.36 -3.69 -3.18
N THR A 533 -16.07 -2.56 -3.21
CA THR A 533 -17.19 -2.30 -4.14
C THR A 533 -16.76 -1.37 -5.27
N LEU A 534 -17.64 -1.07 -6.23
CA LEU A 534 -17.40 0.04 -7.16
C LEU A 534 -17.24 1.36 -6.39
N VAL A 535 -16.46 2.28 -6.96
CA VAL A 535 -16.26 3.60 -6.34
C VAL A 535 -17.51 4.46 -6.42
N ASP A 536 -17.77 5.22 -5.36
CA ASP A 536 -18.89 6.15 -5.31
C ASP A 536 -18.55 7.52 -5.94
N VAL A 537 -19.60 8.21 -6.40
CA VAL A 537 -19.45 9.58 -6.89
C VAL A 537 -19.08 10.48 -5.72
N GLY A 538 -18.06 11.32 -5.89
CA GLY A 538 -17.52 12.18 -4.85
C GLY A 538 -16.27 11.66 -4.16
N GLU A 539 -15.84 10.42 -4.41
CA GLU A 539 -14.59 9.91 -3.82
C GLU A 539 -13.37 10.70 -4.33
N ALA A 540 -12.51 11.13 -3.40
CA ALA A 540 -11.29 11.91 -3.69
C ALA A 540 -10.12 10.99 -4.10
N VAL A 541 -10.30 10.28 -5.22
CA VAL A 541 -9.35 9.24 -5.70
C VAL A 541 -7.94 9.76 -5.97
N GLY A 542 -7.77 11.04 -6.29
CA GLY A 542 -6.46 11.66 -6.44
C GLY A 542 -5.65 11.69 -5.14
N ILE A 543 -6.27 12.09 -4.03
CA ILE A 543 -5.62 12.07 -2.70
C ILE A 543 -5.28 10.63 -2.30
N VAL A 544 -6.21 9.69 -2.52
CA VAL A 544 -5.99 8.27 -2.21
C VAL A 544 -4.80 7.72 -3.02
N ALA A 545 -4.72 8.04 -4.31
CA ALA A 545 -3.61 7.64 -5.17
C ALA A 545 -2.28 8.21 -4.70
N ALA A 546 -2.23 9.52 -4.42
CA ALA A 546 -1.03 10.20 -3.95
C ALA A 546 -0.51 9.63 -2.62
N GLN A 547 -1.40 9.36 -1.66
CA GLN A 547 -1.03 8.73 -0.39
C GLN A 547 -0.58 7.27 -0.58
N SER A 548 -1.25 6.53 -1.46
CA SER A 548 -0.92 5.12 -1.73
C SER A 548 0.44 4.92 -2.39
N ILE A 549 0.88 5.90 -3.19
CA ILE A 549 2.23 5.94 -3.79
C ILE A 549 3.25 6.48 -2.77
N GLY A 550 2.85 7.51 -2.02
CA GLY A 550 3.71 8.24 -1.08
C GLY A 550 4.09 7.45 0.18
N GLU A 551 3.15 6.77 0.84
CA GLU A 551 3.40 6.06 2.09
C GLU A 551 4.51 4.99 1.96
N PRO A 552 4.47 4.11 0.95
CA PRO A 552 5.54 3.13 0.77
C PRO A 552 6.85 3.75 0.29
N GLY A 553 6.85 5.03 -0.14
CA GLY A 553 8.06 5.78 -0.46
C GLY A 553 9.07 5.83 0.69
N THR A 554 8.59 5.77 1.94
CA THR A 554 9.47 5.63 3.12
C THR A 554 10.12 4.25 3.20
N GLN A 555 9.43 3.20 2.76
CA GLN A 555 9.97 1.85 2.71
C GLN A 555 10.97 1.67 1.57
N LEU A 556 10.71 2.31 0.42
CA LEU A 556 11.61 2.31 -0.75
C LEU A 556 12.97 2.94 -0.43
N THR A 557 13.03 3.94 0.45
CA THR A 557 14.29 4.55 0.87
C THR A 557 15.07 3.70 1.84
N MET A 558 14.39 2.86 2.63
CA MET A 558 14.97 2.00 3.66
C MET A 558 15.40 0.61 3.17
N ARG A 559 14.88 0.10 2.05
CA ARG A 559 15.17 -1.27 1.54
C ARG A 559 16.20 -1.37 0.42
N THR A 560 16.68 -0.26 -0.13
CA THR A 560 17.72 -0.22 -1.18
C THR A 560 19.06 -0.89 -0.82
N PHE A 561 19.22 -1.38 0.40
CA PHE A 561 20.49 -1.93 0.92
C PHE A 561 20.72 -3.41 0.60
N HIS A 562 19.70 -4.18 0.24
CA HIS A 562 19.87 -5.63 -0.01
C HIS A 562 20.34 -5.95 -1.44
N THR A 563 19.98 -5.13 -2.42
CA THR A 563 20.45 -5.23 -3.81
C THR A 563 21.74 -4.45 -4.08
N GLY A 564 22.14 -3.54 -3.18
CA GLY A 564 23.36 -2.73 -3.28
C GLY A 564 24.69 -3.50 -3.18
N GLY A 565 24.67 -4.84 -3.22
CA GLY A 565 25.87 -5.67 -3.27
C GLY A 565 26.50 -5.81 -4.66
N VAL A 566 25.84 -5.32 -5.71
CA VAL A 566 26.38 -5.34 -7.08
C VAL A 566 26.86 -3.94 -7.44
N ALA A 567 28.13 -3.66 -7.16
CA ALA A 567 28.83 -2.52 -7.72
C ALA A 567 28.91 -2.72 -9.25
N GLY A 568 27.99 -2.13 -10.03
CA GLY A 568 28.04 -2.32 -11.48
C GLY A 568 27.01 -1.58 -12.33
N ASP A 569 25.75 -1.46 -11.90
CA ASP A 569 24.72 -0.94 -12.80
C ASP A 569 24.44 0.55 -12.53
N ASP A 570 24.71 1.38 -13.55
CA ASP A 570 24.51 2.85 -13.57
C ASP A 570 23.00 3.25 -13.59
N ILE A 571 22.13 2.36 -13.10
CA ILE A 571 20.68 2.47 -13.10
C ILE A 571 20.23 2.97 -11.73
N THR A 572 19.49 4.08 -11.69
CA THR A 572 18.90 4.60 -10.46
C THR A 572 17.84 3.61 -9.95
N ALA A 573 17.88 3.27 -8.65
CA ALA A 573 16.95 2.33 -8.01
C ALA A 573 16.30 2.95 -6.77
N GLY A 574 15.13 2.41 -6.37
CA GLY A 574 14.37 2.87 -5.21
C GLY A 574 13.70 4.22 -5.42
N LEU A 575 13.56 5.02 -4.35
CA LEU A 575 12.87 6.32 -4.39
C LEU A 575 13.42 7.30 -5.45
N PRO A 576 14.76 7.48 -5.63
CA PRO A 576 15.28 8.39 -6.64
C PRO A 576 14.81 8.08 -8.06
N ARG A 577 14.60 6.81 -8.40
CA ARG A 577 14.07 6.39 -9.70
C ARG A 577 12.62 6.79 -9.86
N VAL A 578 11.80 6.59 -8.83
CA VAL A 578 10.39 7.00 -8.81
C VAL A 578 10.28 8.53 -8.97
N GLU A 579 11.13 9.29 -8.28
CA GLU A 579 11.18 10.75 -8.44
C GLU A 579 11.61 11.19 -9.85
N GLU A 580 12.59 10.51 -10.44
CA GLU A 580 13.06 10.78 -11.80
C GLU A 580 11.94 10.57 -12.84
N LEU A 581 11.17 9.49 -12.67
CA LEU A 581 10.01 9.14 -13.52
C LEU A 581 8.88 10.16 -13.39
N PHE A 582 8.43 10.48 -12.17
CA PHE A 582 7.33 11.44 -11.97
C PHE A 582 7.70 12.90 -12.28
N GLU A 583 8.98 13.27 -12.19
CA GLU A 583 9.45 14.59 -12.64
C GLU A 583 9.74 14.62 -14.16
N ALA A 584 9.52 13.51 -14.87
CA ALA A 584 9.81 13.36 -16.31
C ALA A 584 11.21 13.86 -16.66
N ARG A 585 12.20 13.55 -15.79
CA ARG A 585 13.60 13.93 -15.97
C ARG A 585 14.26 13.02 -16.99
N LYS A 586 15.29 13.53 -17.66
CA LYS A 586 16.13 12.71 -18.54
C LYS A 586 16.89 11.69 -17.68
N PRO A 587 16.82 10.39 -18.01
CA PRO A 587 17.42 9.36 -17.19
C PRO A 587 18.95 9.37 -17.26
N LYS A 588 19.58 8.92 -16.18
CA LYS A 588 21.01 8.54 -16.19
C LYS A 588 21.13 7.20 -16.92
N GLY A 589 22.08 7.07 -17.84
CA GLY A 589 22.17 5.88 -18.70
C GLY A 589 20.99 5.74 -19.68
N GLN A 590 20.69 6.81 -20.43
CA GLN A 590 19.59 6.83 -21.40
C GLN A 590 19.78 5.77 -22.49
N ALA A 591 18.79 4.89 -22.63
CA ALA A 591 18.70 3.98 -23.75
C ALA A 591 18.28 4.72 -25.03
N ILE A 592 18.92 4.37 -26.13
CA ILE A 592 18.59 4.90 -27.45
C ILE A 592 17.43 4.07 -28.01
N ILE A 593 16.36 4.74 -28.42
CA ILE A 593 15.25 4.13 -29.16
C ILE A 593 15.32 4.48 -30.64
N THR A 594 14.73 3.65 -31.49
CA THR A 594 14.58 3.97 -32.91
C THR A 594 13.31 4.78 -33.18
N GLU A 595 13.40 5.76 -34.08
CA GLU A 595 12.28 6.62 -34.49
C GLU A 595 11.51 6.01 -35.66
N ILE A 596 12.15 5.13 -36.43
CA ILE A 596 11.59 4.53 -37.65
C ILE A 596 11.60 3.00 -37.54
N PRO A 597 10.60 2.32 -38.09
CA PRO A 597 10.64 0.86 -38.21
C PRO A 597 11.63 0.46 -39.32
N GLY A 598 12.36 -0.64 -39.13
CA GLY A 598 13.31 -1.11 -40.14
C GLY A 598 14.35 -2.11 -39.64
N THR A 599 15.28 -2.46 -40.52
CA THR A 599 16.36 -3.41 -40.19
C THR A 599 17.60 -2.67 -39.69
N ILE A 600 18.17 -3.12 -38.57
CA ILE A 600 19.36 -2.50 -37.98
C ILE A 600 20.68 -3.06 -38.55
N SER A 601 21.59 -2.16 -38.91
CA SER A 601 23.01 -2.43 -39.21
C SER A 601 23.89 -1.69 -38.22
N VAL A 602 24.85 -2.38 -37.58
CA VAL A 602 25.75 -1.77 -36.59
C VAL A 602 27.17 -1.74 -37.16
N VAL A 603 27.73 -0.55 -37.33
CA VAL A 603 29.10 -0.36 -37.85
C VAL A 603 29.96 0.26 -36.76
N GLU A 604 31.11 -0.35 -36.48
CA GLU A 604 32.10 0.21 -35.56
C GLU A 604 33.21 0.91 -36.34
N THR A 605 33.35 2.22 -36.16
CA THR A 605 34.39 3.03 -36.83
C THR A 605 35.19 3.80 -35.79
N LYS A 606 36.50 3.57 -35.74
CA LYS A 606 37.43 4.24 -34.79
C LYS A 606 36.99 4.19 -33.31
N GLY A 607 36.41 3.06 -32.87
CA GLY A 607 35.97 2.86 -31.47
C GLY A 607 34.62 3.49 -31.12
N VAL A 608 33.93 4.11 -32.08
CA VAL A 608 32.54 4.57 -31.94
C VAL A 608 31.63 3.62 -32.70
N ARG A 609 30.64 3.05 -32.01
CA ARG A 609 29.62 2.21 -32.62
C ARG A 609 28.49 3.08 -33.15
N LYS A 610 28.09 2.86 -34.40
CA LYS A 610 26.97 3.54 -35.04
C LYS A 610 25.93 2.50 -35.44
N ALA A 611 24.71 2.63 -34.92
CA ALA A 611 23.57 1.82 -35.32
C ALA A 611 22.77 2.57 -36.38
N THR A 612 22.67 2.03 -37.59
CA THR A 612 21.82 2.58 -38.66
C THR A 612 20.62 1.68 -38.86
N VAL A 613 19.41 2.24 -38.71
CA VAL A 613 18.15 1.55 -39.01
C VAL A 613 17.71 1.96 -40.40
N LYS A 614 17.47 0.97 -41.27
CA LYS A 614 16.99 1.17 -42.63
C LYS A 614 15.53 0.78 -42.73
N GLY A 615 14.67 1.76 -42.90
CA GLY A 615 13.23 1.60 -43.09
C GLY A 615 12.78 1.89 -44.52
N PRO A 616 11.49 1.71 -44.83
CA PRO A 616 10.92 2.02 -46.13
C PRO A 616 10.94 3.53 -46.47
N GLU A 617 10.94 4.41 -45.47
CA GLU A 617 10.89 5.87 -45.64
C GLU A 617 12.27 6.55 -45.56
N GLY A 618 13.35 5.81 -45.25
CA GLY A 618 14.70 6.36 -45.15
C GLY A 618 15.63 5.56 -44.23
N GLU A 619 16.85 6.08 -44.05
CA GLU A 619 17.81 5.54 -43.08
C GLU A 619 18.13 6.58 -42.00
N VAL A 620 18.10 6.16 -40.73
CA VAL A 620 18.46 7.00 -39.58
C VAL A 620 19.63 6.34 -38.84
N SER A 621 20.66 7.13 -38.52
CA SER A 621 21.83 6.63 -37.78
C SER A 621 21.91 7.18 -36.36
N TYR A 622 22.10 6.28 -35.41
CA TYR A 622 22.27 6.56 -33.99
C TYR A 622 23.71 6.30 -33.56
N THR A 623 24.31 7.23 -32.80
CA THR A 623 25.65 7.06 -32.22
C THR A 623 25.54 6.44 -30.84
N ILE A 624 26.17 5.28 -30.64
CA ILE A 624 26.11 4.52 -29.40
C ILE A 624 27.29 4.95 -28.50
N PRO A 625 27.03 5.39 -27.26
CA PRO A 625 28.08 5.74 -26.30
C PRO A 625 29.02 4.56 -26.00
N TYR A 626 30.29 4.89 -25.74
CA TYR A 626 31.29 3.90 -25.33
C TYR A 626 30.92 3.31 -23.96
N GLY A 627 30.67 1.99 -23.92
CA GLY A 627 30.23 1.26 -22.72
C GLY A 627 28.76 0.84 -22.71
N ALA A 628 27.92 1.39 -23.60
CA ALA A 628 26.53 0.95 -23.72
C ALA A 628 26.44 -0.44 -24.36
N ARG A 629 25.73 -1.36 -23.70
CA ARG A 629 25.45 -2.70 -24.23
C ARG A 629 24.30 -2.63 -25.23
N LEU A 630 24.44 -3.37 -26.32
CA LEU A 630 23.42 -3.47 -27.36
C LEU A 630 22.40 -4.53 -26.99
N ARG A 631 21.10 -4.19 -27.06
CA ARG A 631 20.00 -5.13 -26.86
C ARG A 631 19.64 -5.89 -28.14
N VAL A 632 20.03 -5.34 -29.28
CA VAL A 632 19.66 -5.81 -30.62
C VAL A 632 20.85 -6.43 -31.35
N ARG A 633 20.58 -7.40 -32.23
CA ARG A 633 21.58 -8.02 -33.11
C ARG A 633 21.51 -7.41 -34.51
N GLU A 634 22.62 -7.47 -35.22
CA GLU A 634 22.67 -7.05 -36.62
C GLU A 634 21.66 -7.85 -37.47
N GLY A 635 20.89 -7.15 -38.29
CA GLY A 635 19.82 -7.75 -39.09
C GLY A 635 18.49 -7.95 -38.36
N ASN A 636 18.34 -7.52 -37.10
CA ASN A 636 17.03 -7.51 -36.44
C ASN A 636 16.11 -6.46 -37.08
N GLU A 637 14.84 -6.84 -37.27
CA GLU A 637 13.75 -5.92 -37.57
C GLU A 637 13.27 -5.28 -36.28
N LEU A 638 13.18 -3.96 -36.29
CA LEU A 638 12.75 -3.13 -35.15
C LEU A 638 11.49 -2.36 -35.53
N ALA A 639 10.58 -2.23 -34.57
CA ALA A 639 9.45 -1.32 -34.66
C ALA A 639 9.86 0.08 -34.16
N ALA A 640 9.10 1.11 -34.57
CA ALA A 640 9.31 2.46 -34.06
C ALA A 640 9.13 2.49 -32.53
N GLY A 641 10.16 2.99 -31.84
CA GLY A 641 10.26 3.07 -30.39
C GLY A 641 11.00 1.91 -29.72
N ASP A 642 11.47 0.90 -30.47
CA ASP A 642 12.24 -0.21 -29.90
C ASP A 642 13.61 0.25 -29.36
N ARG A 643 14.02 -0.35 -28.23
CA ARG A 643 15.29 -0.05 -27.54
C ARG A 643 16.47 -0.69 -28.27
N ILE A 644 17.43 0.12 -28.73
CA ILE A 644 18.67 -0.32 -29.38
C ILE A 644 19.72 -0.70 -28.32
N THR A 645 19.84 0.09 -27.25
CA THR A 645 20.79 -0.13 -26.16
C THR A 645 20.08 -0.51 -24.87
N GLU A 646 20.81 -1.14 -23.94
CA GLU A 646 20.38 -1.29 -22.56
C GLU A 646 20.29 0.09 -21.87
N GLY A 647 19.46 0.18 -20.83
CA GLY A 647 19.25 1.39 -20.05
C GLY A 647 17.79 1.86 -19.99
N SER A 648 17.61 3.02 -19.37
CA SER A 648 16.31 3.65 -19.14
C SER A 648 15.89 4.50 -20.33
N VAL A 649 14.66 4.36 -20.80
CA VAL A 649 14.17 5.17 -21.93
C VAL A 649 13.72 6.54 -21.43
N ASN A 650 13.98 7.57 -22.23
CA ASN A 650 13.48 8.91 -21.98
C ASN A 650 11.99 8.99 -22.37
N PRO A 651 11.07 9.30 -21.44
CA PRO A 651 9.64 9.41 -21.74
C PRO A 651 9.29 10.42 -22.85
N HIS A 652 10.09 11.48 -23.02
CA HIS A 652 9.87 12.48 -24.08
C HIS A 652 10.12 11.91 -25.48
N ASP A 653 11.06 10.97 -25.61
CA ASP A 653 11.36 10.35 -26.90
C ASP A 653 10.23 9.37 -27.29
N ILE A 654 9.69 8.64 -26.31
CA ILE A 654 8.50 7.78 -26.51
C ILE A 654 7.30 8.63 -26.93
N LEU A 655 7.09 9.81 -26.33
CA LEU A 655 5.98 10.69 -26.68
C LEU A 655 6.04 11.14 -28.14
N ALA A 656 7.25 11.45 -28.61
CA ALA A 656 7.47 11.91 -29.97
C ALA A 656 7.26 10.80 -31.01
N VAL A 657 7.58 9.55 -30.67
CA VAL A 657 7.57 8.41 -31.61
C VAL A 657 6.28 7.59 -31.55
N GLN A 658 5.82 7.22 -30.36
CA GLN A 658 4.72 6.27 -30.16
C GLN A 658 3.41 6.92 -29.66
N GLY A 659 3.47 8.20 -29.27
CA GLY A 659 2.30 8.97 -28.84
C GLY A 659 1.97 8.85 -27.35
N VAL A 660 0.85 9.45 -26.95
CA VAL A 660 0.49 9.67 -25.52
C VAL A 660 0.28 8.36 -24.76
N LEU A 661 -0.51 7.43 -25.32
CA LEU A 661 -0.87 6.21 -24.61
C LEU A 661 0.35 5.33 -24.30
N ALA A 662 1.28 5.21 -25.24
CA ALA A 662 2.50 4.43 -25.07
C ALA A 662 3.39 4.99 -23.94
N VAL A 663 3.50 6.32 -23.81
CA VAL A 663 4.23 6.96 -22.70
C VAL A 663 3.56 6.68 -21.37
N GLN A 664 2.22 6.73 -21.33
CA GLN A 664 1.48 6.49 -20.10
C GLN A 664 1.66 5.05 -19.62
N GLU A 665 1.54 4.08 -20.53
CA GLU A 665 1.77 2.66 -20.25
C GLU A 665 3.21 2.41 -19.79
N TYR A 666 4.19 3.02 -20.47
CA TYR A 666 5.60 2.94 -20.07
C TYR A 666 5.84 3.48 -18.65
N LEU A 667 5.30 4.65 -18.32
CA LEU A 667 5.45 5.24 -16.99
C LEU A 667 4.78 4.39 -15.90
N VAL A 668 3.58 3.86 -16.16
CA VAL A 668 2.89 2.96 -15.21
C VAL A 668 3.73 1.71 -14.98
N GLN A 669 4.23 1.09 -16.05
CA GLN A 669 5.04 -0.13 -15.95
C GLN A 669 6.34 0.08 -15.19
N GLU A 670 7.13 1.10 -15.55
CA GLU A 670 8.44 1.34 -14.92
C GLU A 670 8.30 1.72 -13.43
N VAL A 671 7.26 2.49 -13.06
CA VAL A 671 6.99 2.77 -11.65
C VAL A 671 6.60 1.50 -10.91
N GLN A 672 5.71 0.68 -11.49
CA GLN A 672 5.25 -0.58 -10.89
C GLN A 672 6.42 -1.56 -10.68
N GLU A 673 7.32 -1.69 -11.64
CA GLU A 673 8.54 -2.51 -11.54
C GLU A 673 9.41 -2.09 -10.35
N VAL A 674 9.59 -0.78 -10.13
CA VAL A 674 10.37 -0.28 -8.98
C VAL A 674 9.71 -0.67 -7.65
N TYR A 675 8.39 -0.49 -7.49
CA TYR A 675 7.70 -0.87 -6.26
C TYR A 675 7.72 -2.39 -6.02
N ARG A 676 7.46 -3.19 -7.06
CA ARG A 676 7.46 -4.66 -6.98
C ARG A 676 8.85 -5.23 -6.69
N SER A 677 9.92 -4.67 -7.27
CA SER A 677 11.31 -5.07 -6.98
C SER A 677 11.68 -4.91 -5.50
N GLN A 678 10.99 -4.01 -4.77
CA GLN A 678 11.19 -3.77 -3.34
C GLN A 678 10.18 -4.53 -2.46
N GLY A 679 9.33 -5.37 -3.07
CA GLY A 679 8.31 -6.16 -2.41
C GLY A 679 7.12 -5.35 -1.89
N VAL A 680 6.85 -4.18 -2.49
CA VAL A 680 5.69 -3.34 -2.18
C VAL A 680 4.64 -3.56 -3.27
N ASN A 681 3.40 -3.85 -2.86
CA ASN A 681 2.28 -4.02 -3.78
C ASN A 681 1.45 -2.73 -3.83
N ILE A 682 1.33 -2.15 -5.01
CA ILE A 682 0.48 -0.99 -5.30
C ILE A 682 -0.35 -1.34 -6.52
N ASN A 683 -1.61 -0.89 -6.55
CA ASN A 683 -2.47 -1.07 -7.72
C ASN A 683 -2.16 -0.02 -8.80
N ASP A 684 -2.10 -0.46 -10.05
CA ASP A 684 -1.84 0.37 -11.24
C ASP A 684 -2.70 1.63 -11.31
N LYS A 685 -3.96 1.58 -10.81
CA LYS A 685 -4.91 2.71 -10.90
C LYS A 685 -4.40 3.98 -10.23
N HIS A 686 -3.64 3.82 -9.15
CA HIS A 686 -3.09 4.96 -8.43
C HIS A 686 -2.02 5.65 -9.27
N ILE A 687 -1.18 4.88 -9.96
CA ILE A 687 -0.15 5.40 -10.86
C ILE A 687 -0.80 6.03 -12.10
N GLU A 688 -1.82 5.38 -12.68
CA GLU A 688 -2.61 5.91 -13.81
C GLU A 688 -3.22 7.29 -13.51
N VAL A 689 -3.75 7.50 -12.30
CA VAL A 689 -4.32 8.78 -11.87
C VAL A 689 -3.27 9.90 -11.92
N ILE A 690 -2.05 9.64 -11.45
CA ILE A 690 -0.96 10.63 -11.45
C ILE A 690 -0.45 10.86 -12.88
N VAL A 691 -0.20 9.78 -13.63
CA VAL A 691 0.31 9.84 -15.00
C VAL A 691 -0.66 10.57 -15.94
N ARG A 692 -1.97 10.45 -15.71
CA ARG A 692 -2.98 11.23 -16.44
C ARG A 692 -2.79 12.74 -16.24
N GLN A 693 -2.44 13.20 -15.04
CA GLN A 693 -2.21 14.62 -14.78
C GLN A 693 -0.91 15.15 -15.42
N MET A 694 0.08 14.28 -15.64
CA MET A 694 1.34 14.66 -16.30
C MET A 694 1.19 14.96 -17.80
N LEU A 695 0.16 14.43 -18.45
CA LEU A 695 -0.09 14.53 -19.90
C LEU A 695 -1.39 15.30 -20.25
N ARG A 696 -1.91 16.09 -19.30
CA ARG A 696 -3.18 16.83 -19.45
C ARG A 696 -3.05 18.11 -20.30
N LYS A 697 -1.83 18.57 -20.58
CA LYS A 697 -1.60 19.84 -21.30
C LYS A 697 -1.09 19.61 -22.72
N PHE A 698 -1.54 20.47 -23.62
CA PHE A 698 -1.10 20.54 -25.01
C PHE A 698 -0.48 21.91 -25.26
N LYS A 699 0.57 21.94 -26.08
CA LYS A 699 1.21 23.17 -26.53
C LYS A 699 0.70 23.49 -27.93
N ILE A 700 0.10 24.67 -28.08
CA ILE A 700 -0.36 25.14 -29.39
C ILE A 700 0.84 25.40 -30.30
N GLU A 701 0.82 24.84 -31.50
CA GLU A 701 1.79 25.15 -32.56
C GLU A 701 1.23 26.22 -33.49
N ASP A 702 0.02 25.98 -34.01
CA ASP A 702 -0.74 26.92 -34.81
C ASP A 702 -2.09 27.16 -34.16
N SER A 703 -2.47 28.44 -34.02
CA SER A 703 -3.76 28.83 -33.46
C SER A 703 -4.92 28.55 -34.42
N GLY A 704 -4.67 28.40 -35.72
CA GLY A 704 -5.73 28.38 -36.73
C GLY A 704 -6.62 29.61 -36.57
N ASP A 705 -7.94 29.41 -36.62
CA ASP A 705 -8.95 30.44 -36.37
C ASP A 705 -9.42 30.49 -34.90
N THR A 706 -8.79 29.73 -34.00
CA THR A 706 -9.13 29.79 -32.56
C THR A 706 -8.54 31.03 -31.89
N LEU A 707 -9.08 31.38 -30.71
CA LEU A 707 -8.57 32.47 -29.86
C LEU A 707 -7.30 32.08 -29.07
N MET A 708 -6.74 30.90 -29.31
CA MET A 708 -5.58 30.42 -28.56
C MET A 708 -4.28 31.05 -29.07
N LEU A 709 -3.29 31.18 -28.19
CA LEU A 709 -2.00 31.76 -28.57
C LEU A 709 -0.98 30.66 -28.91
N PRO A 710 -0.25 30.79 -30.03
CA PRO A 710 0.87 29.89 -30.33
C PRO A 710 1.87 29.84 -29.18
N GLY A 711 2.28 28.61 -28.82
CA GLY A 711 3.19 28.34 -27.71
C GLY A 711 2.55 28.32 -26.31
N SER A 712 1.26 28.69 -26.17
CA SER A 712 0.55 28.58 -24.90
C SER A 712 0.26 27.12 -24.53
N LEU A 713 0.18 26.84 -23.22
CA LEU A 713 -0.22 25.55 -22.70
C LEU A 713 -1.71 25.57 -22.36
N VAL A 714 -2.47 24.70 -23.00
CA VAL A 714 -3.92 24.58 -22.83
C VAL A 714 -4.30 23.18 -22.38
N ASP A 715 -5.46 23.03 -21.73
CA ASP A 715 -6.00 21.74 -21.36
C ASP A 715 -6.52 20.97 -22.58
N VAL A 716 -6.46 19.62 -22.56
CA VAL A 716 -6.98 18.78 -23.65
C VAL A 716 -8.45 19.09 -23.95
N PHE A 717 -9.26 19.28 -22.90
CA PHE A 717 -10.69 19.49 -23.05
C PHE A 717 -11.03 20.88 -23.60
N ASP A 718 -10.29 21.91 -23.17
CA ASP A 718 -10.50 23.26 -23.67
C ASP A 718 -10.07 23.39 -25.13
N LEU A 719 -9.00 22.69 -25.53
CA LEU A 719 -8.58 22.59 -26.93
C LEU A 719 -9.62 21.87 -27.78
N ALA A 720 -10.12 20.72 -27.33
CA ALA A 720 -11.13 19.96 -28.05
C ALA A 720 -12.45 20.76 -28.19
N GLU A 721 -12.84 21.49 -27.14
CA GLU A 721 -14.04 22.35 -27.16
C GLU A 721 -13.88 23.52 -28.14
N ALA A 722 -12.74 24.21 -28.13
CA ALA A 722 -12.47 25.33 -29.03
C ALA A 722 -12.37 24.88 -30.50
N ASN A 723 -11.69 23.75 -30.77
CA ASN A 723 -11.58 23.22 -32.12
C ASN A 723 -12.94 22.81 -32.66
N ARG A 724 -13.77 22.14 -31.85
CA ARG A 724 -15.14 21.78 -32.24
C ARG A 724 -15.99 23.02 -32.58
N GLN A 725 -15.89 24.08 -31.79
CA GLN A 725 -16.63 25.33 -32.06
C GLN A 725 -16.21 25.95 -33.40
N VAL A 726 -14.90 26.03 -33.67
CA VAL A 726 -14.38 26.59 -34.92
C VAL A 726 -14.71 25.70 -36.12
N GLU A 727 -14.67 24.37 -35.96
CA GLU A 727 -15.07 23.42 -37.00
C GLU A 727 -16.57 23.53 -37.33
N GLU A 728 -17.43 23.73 -36.33
CA GLU A 728 -18.87 23.98 -36.51
C GLU A 728 -19.13 25.30 -37.28
N GLU A 729 -18.27 26.29 -37.09
CA GLU A 729 -18.29 27.56 -37.83
C GLU A 729 -17.62 27.47 -39.22
N GLY A 730 -17.02 26.33 -39.56
CA GLY A 730 -16.34 26.07 -40.83
C GLY A 730 -14.92 26.66 -40.94
N GLY A 731 -14.32 27.06 -39.82
CA GLY A 731 -12.95 27.56 -39.74
C GLY A 731 -11.90 26.46 -39.58
N VAL A 732 -10.63 26.86 -39.50
CA VAL A 732 -9.49 25.96 -39.31
C VAL A 732 -9.23 25.74 -37.81
N PRO A 733 -9.26 24.49 -37.30
CA PRO A 733 -8.98 24.20 -35.90
C PRO A 733 -7.52 24.48 -35.53
N ALA A 734 -7.23 24.66 -34.24
CA ALA A 734 -5.87 24.82 -33.76
C ALA A 734 -5.09 23.50 -33.81
N GLU A 735 -3.84 23.57 -34.24
CA GLU A 735 -2.89 22.46 -34.17
C GLU A 735 -2.08 22.54 -32.88
N ALA A 736 -2.04 21.44 -32.13
CA ALA A 736 -1.32 21.38 -30.86
C ALA A 736 -0.59 20.04 -30.68
N LYS A 737 0.55 20.08 -30.00
CA LYS A 737 1.29 18.89 -29.62
C LYS A 737 1.13 18.56 -28.13
N PRO A 738 0.94 17.28 -27.77
CA PRO A 738 0.92 16.88 -26.36
C PRO A 738 2.28 17.18 -25.73
N ILE A 739 2.27 17.62 -24.46
CA ILE A 739 3.50 17.83 -23.69
C ILE A 739 3.47 17.01 -22.40
N LEU A 740 4.58 16.33 -22.12
CA LEU A 740 4.80 15.66 -20.84
C LEU A 740 5.38 16.66 -19.83
N LEU A 741 4.69 16.89 -18.73
CA LEU A 741 5.14 17.73 -17.62
C LEU A 741 5.45 16.86 -16.40
N GLY A 742 6.58 17.15 -15.73
CA GLY A 742 6.84 16.61 -14.40
C GLY A 742 5.81 17.13 -13.38
N ILE A 743 5.54 16.37 -12.32
CA ILE A 743 4.51 16.68 -11.33
C ILE A 743 4.63 18.08 -10.72
N THR A 744 5.86 18.59 -10.49
CA THR A 744 6.08 19.94 -9.94
C THR A 744 5.68 21.04 -10.93
N LYS A 745 5.92 20.83 -12.24
CA LYS A 745 5.49 21.79 -13.28
C LYS A 745 4.00 21.69 -13.54
N ALA A 746 3.44 20.48 -13.50
CA ALA A 746 2.02 20.24 -13.68
C ALA A 746 1.18 20.92 -12.58
N SER A 747 1.61 20.87 -11.31
CA SER A 747 0.91 21.52 -10.20
C SER A 747 0.89 23.06 -10.29
N LEU A 748 1.94 23.67 -10.84
CA LEU A 748 2.00 25.11 -11.11
C LEU A 748 1.17 25.54 -12.33
N ALA A 749 0.91 24.62 -13.26
CA ALA A 749 0.12 24.87 -14.48
C ALA A 749 -1.38 24.60 -14.30
N THR A 750 -1.86 24.68 -13.06
CA THR A 750 -3.28 24.52 -12.70
C THR A 750 -4.09 25.77 -13.06
N GLU A 751 -5.40 25.60 -13.26
CA GLU A 751 -6.31 26.72 -13.58
C GLU A 751 -6.51 27.66 -12.37
N SER A 752 -6.59 27.08 -11.16
CA SER A 752 -6.72 27.86 -9.92
C SER A 752 -5.38 28.50 -9.55
N PHE A 753 -5.35 29.83 -9.55
CA PHE A 753 -4.20 30.57 -9.05
C PHE A 753 -4.08 30.50 -7.52
N LEU A 754 -5.18 30.30 -6.78
CA LEU A 754 -5.15 30.12 -5.32
C LEU A 754 -4.43 28.82 -4.94
N SER A 755 -4.76 27.74 -5.64
CA SER A 755 -4.08 26.45 -5.45
C SER A 755 -2.60 26.53 -5.80
N ALA A 756 -2.25 27.09 -6.96
CA ALA A 756 -0.85 27.24 -7.38
C ALA A 756 -0.04 28.12 -6.41
N ALA A 757 -0.60 29.25 -5.97
CA ALA A 757 0.07 30.21 -5.09
C ALA A 757 0.38 29.64 -3.69
N SER A 758 -0.42 28.67 -3.22
CA SER A 758 -0.20 27.99 -1.93
C SER A 758 0.95 26.97 -1.95
N PHE A 759 1.36 26.51 -3.14
CA PHE A 759 2.37 25.48 -3.29
C PHE A 759 3.78 26.07 -3.38
N GLN A 760 4.06 26.82 -4.45
CA GLN A 760 5.36 27.43 -4.74
C GLN A 760 5.20 28.75 -5.52
N GLU A 761 6.24 29.60 -5.48
CA GLU A 761 6.35 30.82 -6.31
C GLU A 761 5.16 31.80 -6.20
N THR A 762 4.60 31.95 -4.99
CA THR A 762 3.39 32.73 -4.67
C THR A 762 3.37 34.11 -5.33
N THR A 763 4.45 34.89 -5.21
CA THR A 763 4.54 36.25 -5.79
C THR A 763 4.38 36.25 -7.31
N ARG A 764 5.00 35.28 -8.01
CA ARG A 764 4.93 35.18 -9.47
C ARG A 764 3.51 34.85 -9.92
N VAL A 765 2.90 33.84 -9.28
CA VAL A 765 1.53 33.37 -9.58
C VAL A 765 0.51 34.49 -9.39
N LEU A 766 0.57 35.20 -8.25
CA LEU A 766 -0.36 36.28 -7.96
C LEU A 766 -0.18 37.49 -8.89
N THR A 767 1.05 37.81 -9.26
CA THR A 767 1.33 38.90 -10.22
C THR A 767 0.73 38.58 -11.59
N GLU A 768 0.95 37.36 -12.09
CA GLU A 768 0.39 36.91 -13.37
C GLU A 768 -1.16 36.89 -13.35
N ALA A 769 -1.75 36.38 -12.28
CA ALA A 769 -3.20 36.36 -12.11
C ALA A 769 -3.80 37.77 -12.07
N SER A 770 -3.13 38.72 -11.41
CA SER A 770 -3.55 40.11 -11.32
C SER A 770 -3.48 40.83 -12.66
N ILE A 771 -2.40 40.63 -13.43
CA ILE A 771 -2.23 41.21 -14.76
C ILE A 771 -3.29 40.68 -15.72
N LYS A 772 -3.60 39.38 -15.65
CA LYS A 772 -4.58 38.72 -16.53
C LYS A 772 -6.03 38.89 -16.08
N GLY A 773 -6.29 39.46 -14.91
CA GLY A 773 -7.64 39.55 -14.33
C GLY A 773 -8.32 38.18 -14.16
N ARG A 774 -7.57 37.15 -13.77
CA ARG A 774 -8.09 35.77 -13.66
C ARG A 774 -9.16 35.66 -12.57
N LEU A 775 -10.20 34.88 -12.86
CA LEU A 775 -11.26 34.52 -11.93
C LEU A 775 -11.13 33.05 -11.53
N ASP A 776 -11.13 32.77 -10.23
CA ASP A 776 -11.08 31.42 -9.69
C ASP A 776 -12.49 30.88 -9.42
N ARG A 777 -12.80 29.69 -9.95
CA ARG A 777 -14.12 29.04 -9.84
C ARG A 777 -14.26 28.11 -8.63
N LEU A 778 -13.20 27.92 -7.84
CA LEU A 778 -13.23 27.11 -6.59
C LEU A 778 -13.73 25.67 -6.80
N LEU A 779 -13.30 25.03 -7.89
CA LEU A 779 -13.74 23.67 -8.24
C LEU A 779 -12.98 22.57 -7.47
N GLY A 780 -11.77 22.88 -7.00
CA GLY A 780 -10.89 21.95 -6.32
C GLY A 780 -11.10 21.92 -4.80
N LEU A 781 -10.34 21.04 -4.14
CA LEU A 781 -10.41 20.88 -2.68
C LEU A 781 -9.70 22.02 -1.96
N LYS A 782 -8.52 22.40 -2.44
CA LYS A 782 -7.61 23.31 -1.73
C LYS A 782 -8.16 24.73 -1.63
N GLU A 783 -8.78 25.21 -2.69
CA GLU A 783 -9.35 26.56 -2.73
C GLU A 783 -10.50 26.70 -1.72
N ASN A 784 -11.34 25.66 -1.62
CA ASN A 784 -12.44 25.62 -0.64
C ASN A 784 -11.92 25.54 0.79
N VAL A 785 -10.87 24.73 1.05
CA VAL A 785 -10.21 24.68 2.36
C VAL A 785 -9.63 26.05 2.75
N ILE A 786 -8.94 26.74 1.83
CA ILE A 786 -8.33 28.06 2.09
C ILE A 786 -9.40 29.10 2.47
N ILE A 787 -10.55 29.08 1.79
CA ILE A 787 -11.63 30.05 2.01
C ILE A 787 -12.55 29.65 3.18
N GLY A 788 -12.45 28.42 3.68
CA GLY A 788 -13.31 27.91 4.76
C GLY A 788 -14.70 27.46 4.29
N LYS A 789 -14.82 27.01 3.05
CA LYS A 789 -16.03 26.37 2.51
C LYS A 789 -15.93 24.85 2.57
N LEU A 790 -17.09 24.18 2.55
CA LEU A 790 -17.15 22.72 2.39
C LEU A 790 -16.47 22.30 1.08
N ILE A 791 -15.67 21.24 1.15
CA ILE A 791 -14.97 20.71 -0.01
C ILE A 791 -15.95 20.05 -1.00
N PRO A 792 -15.74 20.17 -2.32
CA PRO A 792 -16.61 19.57 -3.33
C PRO A 792 -16.31 18.07 -3.58
N ALA A 793 -16.13 17.30 -2.50
CA ALA A 793 -15.90 15.86 -2.47
C ALA A 793 -16.59 15.22 -1.26
N GLY A 794 -16.78 13.90 -1.30
CA GLY A 794 -17.51 13.14 -0.29
C GLY A 794 -18.92 13.70 -0.06
N THR A 795 -19.30 13.81 1.21
CA THR A 795 -20.58 14.38 1.68
C THR A 795 -20.79 15.85 1.30
N GLY A 796 -19.71 16.59 1.00
CA GLY A 796 -19.77 17.99 0.59
C GLY A 796 -20.27 18.23 -0.85
N LEU A 797 -20.43 17.17 -1.64
CA LEU A 797 -20.92 17.26 -3.02
C LEU A 797 -22.39 17.70 -3.06
N ALA A 798 -22.74 18.60 -4.00
CA ALA A 798 -24.11 19.12 -4.13
C ALA A 798 -25.16 18.01 -4.34
N ARG A 799 -24.79 16.89 -4.98
CA ARG A 799 -25.65 15.72 -5.17
C ARG A 799 -26.17 15.14 -3.86
N TYR A 800 -25.33 15.06 -2.82
CA TYR A 800 -25.72 14.50 -1.52
C TYR A 800 -26.38 15.54 -0.63
N ARG A 801 -25.99 16.81 -0.76
CA ARG A 801 -26.58 17.92 0.01
C ARG A 801 -28.01 18.26 -0.38
N ASN A 802 -28.37 18.02 -1.64
CA ASN A 802 -29.69 18.36 -2.18
C ASN A 802 -30.63 17.14 -2.21
N VAL A 803 -30.30 16.03 -1.54
CA VAL A 803 -31.20 14.88 -1.43
C VAL A 803 -32.36 15.29 -0.56
N VAL A 804 -33.57 15.26 -1.13
CA VAL A 804 -34.82 15.37 -0.37
C VAL A 804 -35.20 13.95 0.04
N ILE A 805 -35.24 13.70 1.35
CA ILE A 805 -35.70 12.42 1.88
C ILE A 805 -37.23 12.52 1.94
N ASP A 806 -37.90 11.72 1.12
CA ASP A 806 -39.34 11.57 1.18
C ASP A 806 -39.65 10.52 2.25
N VAL A 807 -40.06 10.95 3.45
CA VAL A 807 -40.45 10.05 4.53
C VAL A 807 -41.95 9.84 4.45
N GLU A 808 -42.40 8.61 4.22
CA GLU A 808 -43.83 8.26 4.25
C GLU A 808 -44.46 8.72 5.58
N GLY A 809 -45.42 9.65 5.51
CA GLY A 809 -46.11 10.24 6.66
C GLY A 809 -45.59 11.62 7.12
N GLN A 810 -44.49 12.14 6.57
CA GLN A 810 -44.04 13.51 6.88
C GLN A 810 -45.01 14.58 6.34
N GLU A 811 -45.59 14.37 5.16
CA GLU A 811 -46.63 15.27 4.64
C GLU A 811 -47.91 15.26 5.50
N GLU A 812 -48.24 14.14 6.17
CA GLU A 812 -49.39 14.07 7.08
C GLU A 812 -49.08 14.78 8.41
N ALA A 813 -47.87 14.62 8.96
CA ALA A 813 -47.44 15.30 10.18
C ALA A 813 -47.27 16.82 10.00
N GLU A 814 -46.71 17.27 8.87
CA GLU A 814 -46.59 18.71 8.55
C GLU A 814 -47.96 19.35 8.29
N ASN A 815 -48.90 18.61 7.70
CA ASN A 815 -50.28 19.08 7.53
C ASN A 815 -51.06 19.10 8.86
N GLU A 816 -50.81 18.16 9.78
CA GLU A 816 -51.39 18.18 11.13
C GLU A 816 -50.83 19.33 11.97
N GLU A 817 -49.51 19.58 11.96
CA GLU A 817 -48.90 20.74 12.63
C GLU A 817 -49.38 22.08 12.01
N ALA A 818 -49.52 22.15 10.69
CA ALA A 818 -50.08 23.33 10.03
C ALA A 818 -51.57 23.54 10.34
N ALA A 819 -52.34 22.46 10.51
CA ALA A 819 -53.73 22.52 10.92
C ALA A 819 -53.87 22.94 12.40
N GLU A 820 -53.04 22.43 13.31
CA GLU A 820 -53.00 22.86 14.71
C GLU A 820 -52.59 24.33 14.86
N ALA A 821 -51.59 24.78 14.09
CA ALA A 821 -51.18 26.18 14.05
C ALA A 821 -52.28 27.11 13.49
N GLN A 822 -53.08 26.65 12.51
CA GLN A 822 -54.25 27.40 12.02
C GLN A 822 -55.40 27.43 13.04
N VAL A 823 -55.58 26.38 13.84
CA VAL A 823 -56.61 26.35 14.89
C VAL A 823 -56.24 27.29 16.06
N GLU A 824 -54.96 27.38 16.44
CA GLU A 824 -54.51 28.37 17.44
C GLU A 824 -54.69 29.82 16.98
N LEU A 825 -54.39 30.12 15.71
CA LEU A 825 -54.56 31.46 15.11
C LEU A 825 -56.01 31.92 14.95
N VAL A 826 -56.98 31.00 14.95
CA VAL A 826 -58.43 31.32 14.93
C VAL A 826 -59.02 31.41 16.34
N SER A 827 -58.28 30.98 17.38
CA SER A 827 -58.68 30.99 18.78
C SER A 827 -58.09 32.14 19.62
N THR A 828 -57.26 33.00 19.01
CA THR A 828 -56.78 34.28 19.56
C THR A 828 -57.41 35.45 18.84
#